data_AF-A0A1L9TPT8-F1
#
_entry.id   AF-A0A1L9TPT8-F1
#
_cell.length_a   1.000
_cell.length_b   1.000
_cell.length_c   1.000
_cell.angle_alpha   90.00
_cell.angle_beta   90.00
_cell.angle_gamma   90.00
#
_symmetry.space_group_name_H-M   'P 1'
#
loop_
_entity.id
_entity.type
_entity.pdbx_description
1 polymer ?
#
loop_
_entity_poly.entity_id
_entity_poly.type
_entity_poly.pdbx_seq_one_letter_code
_entity_poly.pdbx_strand_id
1 'polypeptide(L)'
;MLVIKLSRLSTFSNDPQLDFSTPHSGARATDPEDLSRCLGYAEISSRGQSPVLSHTPPDATIVLIGFPRAGKRTLGIIASVSLRRRFVDFDVVFRGHFDLSPQEYIAANGLGQYRKAEAQLSQELLSKCGKGCVIVGLGGVANQEQQTSLREFAKDHPVIYIRRAESALRQLVTTSEDKFERYRQVGNAFFEACSNFEFFNLEESRPSSQLPSSLKLKDTERVFVRFLNRIFGHKDSSLFSSEAFSPSHTFTLQVPTSWLDCGPDLKTLDAGADAISLVIDLSTVDTAGLSDRLARYIATLRMNSRVPIVVDVHPAGQSPQLYTDTLQMLLRLAPDAITCAISHNPSAIHTLNDTRGHTKSIATYHQTTPLGWRNELPEAHSLPKKAQRLGFECIRITGESALSEDNLACIALRQSVLQSSNISVIMYNIGILGRTSVCLNPILSPAMLPGCAGLGVTLPEAQKALTACFLNPKKRFTIVGQAVQHSLSPAMHNAAYLSCGLPHVYDTLQADTLSHLQPILDDNTYGGIAVSLPYKTAILEYLDEISPDARDINAVNTVVLEKRQQQPDNSERAIRKGYNTDYIGIRNCIHNHLSPANAIREGTTALIIGAGGMARAAIYACYQLGIRQICIDNRTVDNAKKLAVYYHRWAKTKFGTEFQLEVIRPVDDPWPAHMRLPTIVVSCLPAQKIGTESLIDVRVSEKWLQSTTGGVFLEVAYGPSKTPLLEQMLEHTSTGWVVVDGLSLLVEQGIAQYELFTKRPAPVHVMRAVIQEDAVKHGTMAYQPAIMSASLGRAWIHALPNKITQASTAGFKGIEIFYEDLDYFARELSHSETPSSDSILNAADKIHSLCESAGLEIIGLQPFLFYEGLKDREQHEKLIEKMKLWLQIVKRLGTDTIQIPANFLPASELVDDIDVVVSDLREVADMGLAQTPVVRFAYENLCWSTHVDTVQKLWDVVRRVDRSNFGVCLDTFNIAGRVWGDPAAVDGKAVDADAELARTIEFILKEVDVKKVFYIQVVDAERMRSPLVEGHEFYVAGQPSRMSWSRNARTFMYEEERGAYLPVEDVARAFIEGLGYKGFVSMELFSRTMSEEGKEVPAEHARRGITAWQKLQERLQLQ
;
A
#
# COMPACT_ATOMS: atom_id res chain seq x y z
N MET A 1 10.61 -20.38 28.30
CA MET A 1 12.00 -20.82 28.54
C MET A 1 12.77 -21.26 27.28
N LEU A 2 12.12 -21.73 26.19
CA LEU A 2 12.80 -22.03 24.91
C LEU A 2 13.10 -20.81 23.99
N VAL A 3 12.50 -19.64 24.24
CA VAL A 3 12.76 -18.38 23.50
C VAL A 3 14.17 -17.82 23.79
N ILE A 4 14.82 -18.27 24.87
CA ILE A 4 16.20 -17.89 25.26
C ILE A 4 17.26 -18.40 24.25
N LYS A 5 16.92 -19.37 23.38
CA LYS A 5 17.86 -19.90 22.37
C LYS A 5 17.81 -19.20 21.00
N LEU A 6 16.78 -18.40 20.70
CA LEU A 6 16.74 -17.63 19.45
C LEU A 6 17.47 -16.27 19.58
N SER A 7 17.52 -15.68 20.78
CA SER A 7 18.27 -14.44 21.03
C SER A 7 19.79 -14.63 21.11
N ARG A 8 20.29 -15.85 21.36
CA ARG A 8 21.73 -16.16 21.41
C ARG A 8 22.39 -16.37 20.05
N LEU A 9 21.63 -16.39 18.95
CA LEU A 9 22.18 -16.51 17.59
C LEU A 9 22.33 -15.16 16.86
N SER A 10 21.96 -14.05 17.49
CA SER A 10 22.06 -12.69 16.91
C SER A 10 22.70 -11.64 17.83
N THR A 11 23.32 -12.04 18.96
CA THR A 11 23.88 -11.09 19.96
C THR A 11 25.33 -11.33 20.39
N PHE A 12 26.12 -12.12 19.66
CA PHE A 12 27.58 -12.13 19.85
C PHE A 12 28.25 -11.13 18.90
N SER A 13 28.34 -9.86 19.30
CA SER A 13 29.16 -8.85 18.63
C SER A 13 29.69 -7.81 19.62
N ASN A 14 30.44 -8.25 20.65
CA ASN A 14 31.25 -7.37 21.50
C ASN A 14 32.31 -8.19 22.28
N ASP A 15 33.16 -8.93 21.56
CA ASP A 15 34.41 -9.48 22.09
C ASP A 15 35.53 -9.11 21.09
N PRO A 16 36.62 -8.39 21.46
CA PRO A 16 37.52 -7.74 20.50
C PRO A 16 38.54 -8.68 19.84
N GLN A 17 38.25 -9.98 19.75
CA GLN A 17 39.08 -10.95 19.03
C GLN A 17 38.21 -11.92 18.26
N LEU A 18 37.68 -11.52 17.11
CA LEU A 18 37.33 -12.39 15.97
C LEU A 18 36.90 -11.49 14.80
N ASP A 19 37.82 -11.34 13.86
CA ASP A 19 37.71 -10.56 12.62
C ASP A 19 36.75 -11.25 11.63
N PHE A 20 35.64 -10.59 11.28
CA PHE A 20 34.66 -11.04 10.28
C PHE A 20 34.96 -10.49 8.88
N SER A 21 36.24 -10.36 8.52
CA SER A 21 36.65 -9.86 7.20
C SER A 21 37.75 -10.67 6.52
N THR A 22 37.64 -12.00 6.44
CA THR A 22 38.38 -12.79 5.44
C THR A 22 37.65 -14.08 5.04
N PRO A 23 37.69 -14.49 3.75
CA PRO A 23 37.10 -15.74 3.30
C PRO A 23 38.01 -16.90 3.71
N HIS A 24 37.68 -17.59 4.81
CA HIS A 24 38.36 -18.83 5.16
C HIS A 24 37.92 -19.97 4.23
N SER A 25 38.84 -20.30 3.33
CA SER A 25 38.93 -21.54 2.57
C SER A 25 38.98 -22.74 3.53
N GLY A 26 37.96 -23.61 3.46
CA GLY A 26 37.92 -24.85 4.22
C GLY A 26 36.78 -25.76 3.78
N ALA A 27 37.10 -26.70 2.90
CA ALA A 27 36.31 -27.88 2.47
C ALA A 27 34.86 -27.64 1.97
N ARG A 28 34.76 -27.28 0.68
CA ARG A 28 33.60 -27.63 -0.16
C ARG A 28 33.61 -29.14 -0.38
N ALA A 29 32.63 -29.86 0.16
CA ALA A 29 32.34 -31.23 -0.25
C ALA A 29 30.87 -31.61 0.04
N THR A 30 30.03 -31.51 -0.98
CA THR A 30 29.17 -32.64 -1.35
C THR A 30 29.28 -32.75 -2.85
N ASP A 31 30.10 -33.69 -3.32
CA ASP A 31 30.23 -33.99 -4.73
C ASP A 31 28.87 -34.50 -5.26
N PRO A 32 28.26 -33.87 -6.29
CA PRO A 32 26.97 -34.31 -6.84
C PRO A 32 27.00 -35.73 -7.42
N GLU A 33 28.18 -36.32 -7.67
CA GLU A 33 28.31 -37.73 -8.06
C GLU A 33 27.97 -38.71 -6.93
N ASP A 34 28.13 -38.32 -5.67
CA ASP A 34 27.66 -39.14 -4.54
C ASP A 34 26.14 -39.04 -4.40
N LEU A 35 25.51 -37.91 -4.74
CA LEU A 35 24.06 -37.74 -4.71
C LEU A 35 23.33 -38.51 -5.82
N SER A 36 23.92 -38.65 -7.01
CA SER A 36 23.36 -39.49 -8.08
C SER A 36 23.50 -40.99 -7.79
N ARG A 37 24.53 -41.41 -7.04
CA ARG A 37 24.65 -42.78 -6.49
C ARG A 37 23.76 -43.02 -5.26
N CYS A 38 23.53 -42.00 -4.44
CA CYS A 38 22.68 -42.07 -3.23
C CYS A 38 21.18 -42.10 -3.51
N LEU A 39 20.75 -41.71 -4.72
CA LEU A 39 19.34 -41.77 -5.15
C LEU A 39 18.88 -43.16 -5.58
N GLY A 40 19.72 -44.20 -5.44
CA GLY A 40 19.42 -45.61 -5.67
C GLY A 40 18.23 -45.81 -6.60
N TYR A 41 18.49 -45.88 -7.91
CA TYR A 41 17.51 -46.03 -9.00
C TYR A 41 16.60 -47.26 -8.81
N ALA A 42 15.76 -47.24 -7.79
CA ALA A 42 14.50 -47.93 -7.74
C ALA A 42 13.51 -46.92 -8.31
N GLU A 43 12.86 -47.31 -9.39
CA GLU A 43 11.74 -46.60 -9.94
C GLU A 43 10.81 -46.13 -8.81
N ILE A 44 10.75 -44.83 -8.53
CA ILE A 44 9.55 -44.24 -7.95
C ILE A 44 8.54 -44.16 -9.12
N SER A 45 8.20 -45.33 -9.68
CA SER A 45 7.20 -45.55 -10.73
C SER A 45 5.83 -45.69 -10.09
N SER A 46 5.39 -44.64 -9.41
CA SER A 46 3.96 -44.34 -9.30
C SER A 46 3.81 -42.98 -8.64
N ARG A 47 3.03 -42.10 -9.28
CA ARG A 47 2.28 -41.08 -8.54
C ARG A 47 1.35 -41.81 -7.57
N GLY A 48 1.87 -42.26 -6.44
CA GLY A 48 1.02 -42.77 -5.36
C GLY A 48 0.03 -41.69 -4.99
N GLN A 49 -1.25 -42.04 -4.86
CA GLN A 49 -2.30 -41.09 -4.50
C GLN A 49 -1.90 -40.36 -3.21
N SER A 50 -2.08 -39.04 -3.22
CA SER A 50 -1.75 -38.20 -2.07
C SER A 50 -2.71 -38.49 -0.92
N PRO A 51 -2.25 -38.38 0.33
CA PRO A 51 -3.10 -38.63 1.49
C PRO A 51 -4.23 -37.61 1.56
N VAL A 52 -5.42 -38.08 1.95
CA VAL A 52 -6.64 -37.27 2.10
C VAL A 52 -6.93 -37.09 3.58
N LEU A 53 -7.12 -35.84 4.00
CA LEU A 53 -7.56 -35.49 5.35
C LEU A 53 -9.01 -34.97 5.30
N SER A 54 -9.95 -35.82 5.68
CA SER A 54 -11.39 -35.48 5.62
C SER A 54 -11.83 -34.55 6.75
N HIS A 55 -11.20 -34.68 7.93
CA HIS A 55 -11.48 -33.85 9.10
C HIS A 55 -10.18 -33.53 9.85
N THR A 56 -9.97 -32.26 10.19
CA THR A 56 -8.81 -31.82 10.97
C THR A 56 -9.20 -31.63 12.44
N PRO A 57 -8.75 -32.48 13.38
CA PRO A 57 -8.97 -32.25 14.81
C PRO A 57 -8.41 -30.88 15.26
N PRO A 58 -9.09 -30.14 16.16
CA PRO A 58 -8.62 -28.82 16.64
C PRO A 58 -7.22 -28.85 17.29
N ASP A 59 -6.83 -29.98 17.87
CA ASP A 59 -5.55 -30.24 18.51
C ASP A 59 -4.57 -31.02 17.61
N ALA A 60 -4.89 -31.27 16.34
CA ALA A 60 -4.05 -32.07 15.43
C ALA A 60 -2.66 -31.44 15.23
N THR A 61 -1.60 -32.24 15.34
CA THR A 61 -0.23 -31.79 15.07
C THR A 61 -0.03 -31.38 13.60
N ILE A 62 0.80 -30.35 13.36
CA ILE A 62 1.19 -29.94 11.99
C ILE A 62 2.63 -30.40 11.72
N VAL A 63 2.88 -30.88 10.50
CA VAL A 63 4.24 -31.16 10.00
C VAL A 63 4.53 -30.29 8.79
N LEU A 64 5.64 -29.55 8.80
CA LEU A 64 6.11 -28.76 7.65
C LEU A 64 7.26 -29.49 6.94
N ILE A 65 7.03 -29.88 5.69
CA ILE A 65 8.02 -30.55 4.82
C ILE A 65 8.38 -29.67 3.62
N GLY A 66 9.45 -30.01 2.91
CA GLY A 66 9.89 -29.30 1.70
C GLY A 66 11.41 -29.12 1.63
N PHE A 67 11.89 -28.46 0.58
CA PHE A 67 13.32 -28.25 0.36
C PHE A 67 14.01 -27.47 1.50
N PRO A 68 15.32 -27.70 1.73
CA PRO A 68 16.12 -26.85 2.62
C PRO A 68 15.94 -25.37 2.30
N ARG A 69 15.93 -24.52 3.34
CA ARG A 69 15.73 -23.06 3.22
C ARG A 69 14.41 -22.63 2.55
N ALA A 70 13.41 -23.49 2.39
CA ALA A 70 12.06 -23.10 1.93
C ALA A 70 11.30 -22.18 2.92
N GLY A 71 11.82 -21.94 4.13
CA GLY A 71 11.18 -21.12 5.18
C GLY A 71 10.46 -21.92 6.27
N LYS A 72 10.57 -23.25 6.27
CA LYS A 72 9.88 -24.18 7.18
C LYS A 72 10.01 -23.81 8.66
N ARG A 73 11.23 -23.51 9.14
CA ARG A 73 11.47 -23.18 10.55
C ARG A 73 10.74 -21.89 10.95
N THR A 74 10.82 -20.87 10.12
CA THR A 74 10.15 -19.58 10.32
C THR A 74 8.64 -19.73 10.35
N LEU A 75 8.06 -20.39 9.34
CA LEU A 75 6.62 -20.67 9.27
C LEU A 75 6.17 -21.57 10.43
N GLY A 76 6.99 -22.54 10.85
CA GLY A 76 6.69 -23.40 11.98
C GLY A 76 6.63 -22.64 13.31
N ILE A 77 7.49 -21.64 13.50
CA ILE A 77 7.41 -20.73 14.66
C ILE A 77 6.11 -19.94 14.60
N ILE A 78 5.77 -19.34 13.45
CA ILE A 78 4.52 -18.61 13.26
C ILE A 78 3.31 -19.48 13.61
N ALA A 79 3.23 -20.71 13.07
CA ALA A 79 2.17 -21.66 13.39
C ALA A 79 2.11 -22.03 14.88
N SER A 80 3.27 -22.21 15.52
CA SER A 80 3.32 -22.56 16.95
C SER A 80 2.76 -21.45 17.83
N VAL A 81 3.01 -20.19 17.48
CA VAL A 81 2.54 -19.01 18.21
C VAL A 81 1.06 -18.80 17.95
N SER A 82 0.63 -18.76 16.68
CA SER A 82 -0.76 -18.48 16.31
C SER A 82 -1.74 -19.54 16.82
N LEU A 83 -1.35 -20.82 16.78
CA LEU A 83 -2.17 -21.95 17.22
C LEU A 83 -1.91 -22.36 18.69
N ARG A 84 -0.98 -21.70 19.38
CA ARG A 84 -0.55 -22.01 20.76
C ARG A 84 -0.12 -23.48 20.95
N ARG A 85 0.77 -23.95 20.07
CA ARG A 85 1.26 -25.33 20.01
C ARG A 85 2.73 -25.44 20.32
N ARG A 86 3.18 -26.62 20.76
CA ARG A 86 4.59 -26.88 21.04
C ARG A 86 5.39 -26.97 19.75
N PHE A 87 6.38 -26.08 19.58
CA PHE A 87 7.32 -26.12 18.46
C PHE A 87 8.37 -27.23 18.66
N VAL A 88 8.60 -28.04 17.62
CA VAL A 88 9.52 -29.18 17.63
C VAL A 88 10.39 -29.15 16.37
N ASP A 89 11.70 -29.07 16.56
CA ASP A 89 12.69 -29.05 15.47
C ASP A 89 13.42 -30.39 15.42
N PHE A 90 13.30 -31.12 14.31
CA PHE A 90 13.86 -32.46 14.17
C PHE A 90 15.38 -32.48 14.38
N ASP A 91 16.12 -31.47 13.92
CA ASP A 91 17.58 -31.41 14.07
C ASP A 91 17.98 -31.31 15.56
N VAL A 92 17.15 -30.63 16.36
CA VAL A 92 17.34 -30.52 17.82
C VAL A 92 17.03 -31.84 18.50
N VAL A 93 15.98 -32.55 18.06
CA VAL A 93 15.63 -33.88 18.57
C VAL A 93 16.72 -34.91 18.21
N PHE A 94 17.22 -34.87 16.98
CA PHE A 94 18.29 -35.75 16.49
C PHE A 94 19.56 -35.57 17.32
N ARG A 95 20.02 -34.32 17.50
CA ARG A 95 21.20 -34.03 18.32
C ARG A 95 20.99 -34.45 19.78
N GLY A 96 19.78 -34.34 20.32
CA GLY A 96 19.47 -34.80 21.67
C GLY A 96 19.42 -36.32 21.83
N HIS A 97 19.26 -37.09 20.74
CA HIS A 97 19.19 -38.55 20.77
C HIS A 97 20.54 -39.22 20.46
N PHE A 98 21.32 -38.65 19.54
CA PHE A 98 22.59 -39.21 19.07
C PHE A 98 23.84 -38.44 19.53
N ASP A 99 23.67 -37.34 20.27
CA ASP A 99 24.74 -36.41 20.69
C ASP A 99 25.59 -35.82 19.54
N LEU A 100 25.12 -35.97 18.29
CA LEU A 100 25.74 -35.48 17.07
C LEU A 100 24.70 -34.73 16.24
N SER A 101 25.10 -33.66 15.54
CA SER A 101 24.26 -33.10 14.48
C SER A 101 24.12 -34.07 13.31
N PRO A 102 23.09 -33.92 12.46
CA PRO A 102 22.95 -34.70 11.23
C PRO A 102 24.23 -34.73 10.37
N GLN A 103 24.92 -33.59 10.24
CA GLN A 103 26.15 -33.49 9.45
C GLN A 103 27.31 -34.26 10.10
N GLU A 104 27.49 -34.13 11.41
CA GLU A 104 28.52 -34.87 12.16
C GLU A 104 28.24 -36.38 12.15
N TYR A 105 26.97 -36.79 12.26
CA TYR A 105 26.57 -38.19 12.20
C TYR A 105 26.83 -38.79 10.80
N ILE A 106 26.53 -38.05 9.72
CA ILE A 106 26.84 -38.48 8.35
C ILE A 106 28.35 -38.61 8.16
N ALA A 107 29.14 -37.66 8.66
CA ALA A 107 30.59 -37.71 8.57
C ALA A 107 31.18 -38.91 9.34
N ALA A 108 30.60 -39.27 10.49
CA ALA A 108 31.07 -40.38 11.33
C ALA A 108 30.61 -41.76 10.85
N ASN A 109 29.36 -41.89 10.37
CA ASN A 109 28.70 -43.19 10.14
C ASN A 109 28.28 -43.43 8.68
N GLY A 110 28.46 -42.43 7.81
CA GLY A 110 28.00 -42.46 6.42
C GLY A 110 26.51 -42.21 6.24
N LEU A 111 26.12 -41.87 5.01
CA LEU A 111 24.75 -41.47 4.68
C LEU A 111 23.73 -42.61 4.86
N GLY A 112 24.10 -43.86 4.55
CA GLY A 112 23.20 -45.01 4.67
C GLY A 112 22.73 -45.28 6.10
N GLN A 113 23.64 -45.14 7.09
CA GLN A 113 23.28 -45.28 8.51
C GLN A 113 22.49 -44.07 9.01
N TYR A 114 22.84 -42.86 8.55
CA TYR A 114 22.04 -41.67 8.84
C TYR A 114 20.57 -41.85 8.39
N ARG A 115 20.32 -42.41 7.20
CA ARG A 115 18.95 -42.63 6.71
C ARG A 115 18.12 -43.58 7.56
N LYS A 116 18.73 -44.65 8.07
CA LYS A 116 18.06 -45.58 9.00
C LYS A 116 17.72 -44.90 10.33
N ALA A 117 18.70 -44.18 10.90
CA ALA A 117 18.52 -43.40 12.12
C ALA A 117 17.45 -42.31 11.96
N GLU A 118 17.46 -41.59 10.84
CA GLU A 118 16.49 -40.55 10.47
C GLU A 118 15.07 -41.13 10.37
N ALA A 119 14.90 -42.27 9.69
CA ALA A 119 13.60 -42.93 9.54
C ALA A 119 13.03 -43.42 10.89
N GLN A 120 13.84 -44.12 11.69
CA GLN A 120 13.44 -44.62 13.00
C GLN A 120 13.04 -43.46 13.93
N LEU A 121 13.88 -42.43 14.03
CA LEU A 121 13.60 -41.28 14.89
C LEU A 121 12.38 -40.49 14.40
N SER A 122 12.15 -40.42 13.08
CA SER A 122 10.94 -39.80 12.51
C SER A 122 9.68 -40.52 13.00
N GLN A 123 9.66 -41.85 12.98
CA GLN A 123 8.51 -42.65 13.42
C GLN A 123 8.26 -42.51 14.94
N GLU A 124 9.33 -42.52 15.74
CA GLU A 124 9.24 -42.24 17.18
C GLU A 124 8.71 -40.82 17.46
N LEU A 125 9.14 -39.84 16.66
CA LEU A 125 8.74 -38.45 16.86
C LEU A 125 7.26 -38.24 16.53
N LEU A 126 6.80 -38.78 15.40
CA LEU A 126 5.41 -38.69 14.96
C LEU A 126 4.46 -39.37 15.96
N SER A 127 4.83 -40.55 16.47
CA SER A 127 4.04 -41.25 17.50
C SER A 127 3.98 -40.49 18.84
N LYS A 128 5.09 -39.92 19.31
CA LYS A 128 5.13 -39.09 20.53
C LYS A 128 4.39 -37.76 20.40
N CYS A 129 4.33 -37.19 19.19
CA CYS A 129 3.75 -35.88 18.92
C CYS A 129 2.37 -35.95 18.27
N GLY A 130 1.50 -36.86 18.73
CA GLY A 130 0.16 -37.03 18.15
C GLY A 130 -0.79 -35.84 18.34
N LYS A 131 -0.51 -34.90 19.25
CA LYS A 131 -1.39 -33.74 19.53
C LYS A 131 -0.60 -32.48 19.89
N GLY A 132 -1.14 -31.32 19.54
CA GLY A 132 -0.71 -30.01 20.04
C GLY A 132 0.71 -29.59 19.66
N CYS A 133 1.28 -30.17 18.60
CA CYS A 133 2.65 -29.87 18.17
C CYS A 133 2.72 -29.21 16.78
N VAL A 134 3.84 -28.55 16.50
CA VAL A 134 4.27 -28.12 15.16
C VAL A 134 5.67 -28.65 14.94
N ILE A 135 5.83 -29.55 13.97
CA ILE A 135 7.08 -30.26 13.68
C ILE A 135 7.70 -29.71 12.40
N VAL A 136 9.00 -29.40 12.45
CA VAL A 136 9.80 -28.98 11.29
C VAL A 136 11.06 -29.84 11.17
N GLY A 137 11.68 -29.82 9.99
CA GLY A 137 12.96 -30.50 9.74
C GLY A 137 12.85 -31.94 9.26
N LEU A 138 11.63 -32.50 9.20
CA LEU A 138 11.38 -33.80 8.60
C LEU A 138 11.38 -33.75 7.06
N GLY A 139 11.87 -34.81 6.42
CA GLY A 139 11.73 -35.04 4.97
C GLY A 139 12.73 -34.34 4.05
N GLY A 140 13.95 -34.02 4.51
CA GLY A 140 14.92 -33.24 3.70
C GLY A 140 15.28 -33.84 2.33
N VAL A 141 15.50 -35.16 2.26
CA VAL A 141 15.70 -35.98 1.05
C VAL A 141 15.38 -37.41 1.47
N ALA A 142 14.30 -38.03 0.98
CA ALA A 142 13.66 -39.08 1.76
C ALA A 142 13.88 -40.53 1.28
N ASN A 143 13.88 -41.42 2.27
CA ASN A 143 13.78 -42.87 2.16
C ASN A 143 12.29 -43.31 2.14
N GLN A 144 11.97 -44.45 1.53
CA GLN A 144 10.62 -44.99 1.36
C GLN A 144 9.89 -45.22 2.69
N GLU A 145 10.59 -45.61 3.76
CA GLU A 145 10.01 -45.80 5.11
C GLU A 145 9.46 -44.50 5.72
N GLN A 146 10.18 -43.40 5.53
CA GLN A 146 9.76 -42.07 5.99
C GLN A 146 8.56 -41.57 5.19
N GLN A 147 8.53 -41.86 3.88
CA GLN A 147 7.38 -41.59 3.02
C GLN A 147 6.11 -42.26 3.55
N THR A 148 6.19 -43.56 3.87
CA THR A 148 5.08 -44.33 4.42
C THR A 148 4.62 -43.77 5.76
N SER A 149 5.56 -43.43 6.65
CA SER A 149 5.23 -42.87 7.96
C SER A 149 4.52 -41.50 7.86
N LEU A 150 5.00 -40.62 6.98
CA LEU A 150 4.36 -39.32 6.75
C LEU A 150 2.98 -39.46 6.11
N ARG A 151 2.82 -40.37 5.14
CA ARG A 151 1.52 -40.67 4.52
C ARG A 151 0.50 -41.19 5.53
N GLU A 152 0.93 -42.09 6.41
CA GLU A 152 0.06 -42.62 7.46
C GLU A 152 -0.36 -41.50 8.43
N PHE A 153 0.60 -40.65 8.84
CA PHE A 153 0.33 -39.52 9.71
C PHE A 153 -0.61 -38.48 9.06
N ALA A 154 -0.47 -38.26 7.76
CA ALA A 154 -1.26 -37.30 6.99
C ALA A 154 -2.77 -37.65 6.89
N LYS A 155 -3.17 -38.88 7.27
CA LYS A 155 -4.58 -39.28 7.33
C LYS A 155 -5.35 -38.55 8.44
N ASP A 156 -4.68 -38.23 9.54
CA ASP A 156 -5.28 -37.62 10.73
C ASP A 156 -4.70 -36.21 11.05
N HIS A 157 -3.62 -35.82 10.37
CA HIS A 157 -2.86 -34.62 10.68
C HIS A 157 -2.51 -33.78 9.43
N PRO A 158 -2.49 -32.44 9.51
CA PRO A 158 -1.98 -31.60 8.44
C PRO A 158 -0.49 -31.81 8.20
N VAL A 159 -0.14 -32.28 6.99
CA VAL A 159 1.24 -32.34 6.49
C VAL A 159 1.34 -31.36 5.33
N ILE A 160 2.06 -30.26 5.56
CA ILE A 160 2.08 -29.10 4.68
C ILE A 160 3.41 -29.07 3.93
N TYR A 161 3.35 -29.17 2.61
CA TYR A 161 4.52 -28.94 1.76
C TYR A 161 4.73 -27.44 1.52
N ILE A 162 5.87 -26.92 2.00
CA ILE A 162 6.30 -25.54 1.79
C ILE A 162 7.10 -25.44 0.48
N ARG A 163 6.49 -24.81 -0.53
CA ARG A 163 7.09 -24.52 -1.83
C ARG A 163 7.83 -23.17 -1.82
N ARG A 164 8.79 -23.01 -2.74
CA ARG A 164 9.52 -21.76 -3.00
C ARG A 164 9.90 -21.68 -4.48
N ALA A 165 10.07 -20.48 -5.01
CA ALA A 165 10.42 -20.25 -6.40
C ALA A 165 11.75 -20.93 -6.78
N GLU A 166 11.87 -21.34 -8.05
CA GLU A 166 13.06 -22.02 -8.56
C GLU A 166 14.33 -21.17 -8.41
N SER A 167 14.25 -19.87 -8.72
CA SER A 167 15.34 -18.90 -8.55
C SER A 167 15.93 -18.91 -7.13
N ALA A 168 15.06 -18.97 -6.13
CA ALA A 168 15.43 -19.03 -4.71
C ALA A 168 16.17 -20.31 -4.34
N LEU A 169 15.74 -21.43 -4.93
CA LEU A 169 16.33 -22.74 -4.69
C LEU A 169 17.65 -22.90 -5.47
N ARG A 170 17.77 -22.28 -6.66
CA ARG A 170 18.98 -22.32 -7.51
C ARG A 170 20.18 -21.62 -6.89
N GLN A 171 19.98 -20.48 -6.22
CA GLN A 171 21.06 -19.77 -5.51
C GLN A 171 21.74 -20.61 -4.42
N LEU A 172 21.18 -21.77 -4.08
CA LEU A 172 21.59 -22.61 -2.97
C LEU A 172 22.34 -23.87 -3.41
N VAL A 173 22.38 -24.18 -4.71
CA VAL A 173 22.98 -25.41 -5.22
C VAL A 173 24.01 -25.09 -6.29
N THR A 174 25.29 -25.39 -5.99
CA THR A 174 26.38 -25.32 -6.96
C THR A 174 26.40 -26.61 -7.81
N THR A 175 25.43 -26.76 -8.71
CA THR A 175 25.36 -27.90 -9.65
C THR A 175 24.93 -27.43 -11.04
N SER A 176 25.09 -28.28 -12.05
CA SER A 176 24.57 -28.02 -13.40
C SER A 176 23.04 -27.95 -13.41
N GLU A 177 22.46 -27.17 -14.33
CA GLU A 177 21.00 -26.96 -14.43
C GLU A 177 20.22 -28.28 -14.52
N ASP A 178 20.67 -29.21 -15.35
CA ASP A 178 20.02 -30.53 -15.52
C ASP A 178 19.96 -31.34 -14.22
N LYS A 179 21.03 -31.29 -13.42
CA LYS A 179 21.11 -32.01 -12.15
C LYS A 179 20.18 -31.38 -11.11
N PHE A 180 20.13 -30.05 -11.07
CA PHE A 180 19.22 -29.33 -10.19
C PHE A 180 17.76 -29.61 -10.54
N GLU A 181 17.40 -29.59 -11.82
CA GLU A 181 16.03 -29.83 -12.24
C GLU A 181 15.58 -31.26 -11.94
N ARG A 182 16.43 -32.27 -12.15
CA ARG A 182 16.14 -33.64 -11.71
C ARG A 182 15.93 -33.75 -10.20
N TYR A 183 16.80 -33.13 -9.41
CA TYR A 183 16.66 -33.08 -7.95
C TYR A 183 15.32 -32.43 -7.54
N ARG A 184 14.97 -31.32 -8.17
CA ARG A 184 13.73 -30.59 -7.93
C ARG A 184 12.50 -31.44 -8.28
N GLN A 185 12.52 -32.13 -9.41
CA GLN A 185 11.43 -33.00 -9.85
C GLN A 185 11.20 -34.18 -8.90
N VAL A 186 12.27 -34.90 -8.53
CA VAL A 186 12.18 -36.03 -7.58
C VAL A 186 11.73 -35.55 -6.21
N GLY A 187 12.28 -34.43 -5.71
CA GLY A 187 11.88 -33.85 -4.44
C GLY A 187 10.41 -33.41 -4.42
N ASN A 188 9.95 -32.72 -5.48
CA ASN A 188 8.54 -32.35 -5.62
C ASN A 188 7.62 -33.57 -5.56
N ALA A 189 7.90 -34.61 -6.36
CA ALA A 189 7.10 -35.82 -6.38
C ALA A 189 7.04 -36.48 -4.99
N PHE A 190 8.16 -36.50 -4.25
CA PHE A 190 8.19 -37.00 -2.89
C PHE A 190 7.32 -36.18 -1.93
N PHE A 191 7.48 -34.85 -1.92
CA PHE A 191 6.73 -33.98 -1.02
C PHE A 191 5.23 -33.99 -1.31
N GLU A 192 4.86 -33.94 -2.59
CA GLU A 192 3.47 -34.02 -3.04
C GLU A 192 2.81 -35.33 -2.56
N ALA A 193 3.53 -36.45 -2.68
CA ALA A 193 3.09 -37.77 -2.24
C ALA A 193 2.87 -37.90 -0.72
N CYS A 194 3.46 -37.04 0.10
CA CYS A 194 3.39 -37.12 1.58
C CYS A 194 2.49 -36.07 2.22
N SER A 195 2.08 -35.06 1.46
CA SER A 195 1.34 -33.90 1.99
C SER A 195 -0.11 -33.91 1.55
N ASN A 196 -0.97 -33.41 2.43
CA ASN A 196 -2.39 -33.13 2.16
C ASN A 196 -2.62 -31.64 1.87
N PHE A 197 -1.67 -30.78 2.24
CA PHE A 197 -1.72 -29.34 1.97
C PHE A 197 -0.42 -28.80 1.39
N GLU A 198 -0.52 -27.67 0.69
CA GLU A 198 0.60 -26.99 0.08
C GLU A 198 0.52 -25.49 0.33
N PHE A 199 1.69 -24.90 0.64
CA PHE A 199 1.82 -23.47 0.85
C PHE A 199 3.01 -22.95 0.06
N PHE A 200 2.78 -21.97 -0.82
CA PHE A 200 3.86 -21.32 -1.56
C PHE A 200 4.37 -20.12 -0.78
N ASN A 201 5.61 -20.19 -0.33
CA ASN A 201 6.28 -19.11 0.37
C ASN A 201 6.85 -18.12 -0.66
N LEU A 202 6.12 -17.03 -0.90
CA LEU A 202 6.52 -15.99 -1.85
C LEU A 202 7.77 -15.25 -1.36
N GLU A 203 8.70 -14.99 -2.28
CA GLU A 203 9.77 -14.03 -2.04
C GLU A 203 9.25 -12.64 -2.35
N GLU A 204 9.35 -11.72 -1.40
CA GLU A 204 9.06 -10.31 -1.68
C GLU A 204 10.19 -9.71 -2.51
N SER A 205 10.07 -9.81 -3.84
CA SER A 205 10.86 -9.06 -4.81
C SER A 205 10.46 -7.58 -4.80
N ARG A 206 10.76 -6.88 -3.70
CA ARG A 206 10.84 -5.41 -3.67
C ARG A 206 12.28 -5.01 -3.36
N PRO A 207 13.08 -4.63 -4.37
CA PRO A 207 14.38 -4.01 -4.17
C PRO A 207 14.29 -2.61 -3.51
N SER A 208 13.10 -2.00 -3.49
CA SER A 208 12.88 -0.59 -3.13
C SER A 208 12.22 -0.34 -1.77
N SER A 209 11.78 -1.35 -1.02
CA SER A 209 11.19 -1.07 0.29
C SER A 209 12.29 -0.91 1.35
N GLN A 210 12.49 0.32 1.84
CA GLN A 210 13.25 0.63 3.07
C GLN A 210 12.66 -0.02 4.35
N LEU A 211 11.65 -0.89 4.22
CA LEU A 211 11.01 -1.56 5.34
C LEU A 211 11.98 -2.56 6.00
N PRO A 212 12.15 -2.49 7.34
CA PRO A 212 12.90 -3.46 8.10
C PRO A 212 12.47 -4.91 7.79
N SER A 213 13.43 -5.84 7.80
CA SER A 213 13.19 -7.27 7.54
C SER A 213 12.12 -7.90 8.44
N SER A 214 11.89 -7.32 9.63
CA SER A 214 10.83 -7.71 10.55
C SER A 214 9.41 -7.45 10.03
N LEU A 215 9.19 -6.41 9.23
CA LEU A 215 7.88 -6.08 8.67
C LEU A 215 7.53 -6.99 7.49
N LYS A 216 8.52 -7.41 6.69
CA LYS A 216 8.34 -8.41 5.62
C LYS A 216 7.83 -9.76 6.16
N LEU A 217 8.26 -10.12 7.37
CA LEU A 217 7.78 -11.31 8.05
C LEU A 217 6.29 -11.23 8.44
N LYS A 218 5.76 -10.01 8.68
CA LYS A 218 4.37 -9.81 9.10
C LYS A 218 3.37 -10.08 7.98
N ASP A 219 3.68 -9.72 6.74
CA ASP A 219 2.82 -10.05 5.60
C ASP A 219 2.78 -11.57 5.34
N THR A 220 3.94 -12.22 5.44
CA THR A 220 4.05 -13.69 5.39
C THR A 220 3.25 -14.35 6.53
N GLU A 221 3.38 -13.83 7.76
CA GLU A 221 2.62 -14.28 8.93
C GLU A 221 1.11 -14.17 8.66
N ARG A 222 0.62 -13.03 8.18
CA ARG A 222 -0.80 -12.81 7.87
C ARG A 222 -1.34 -13.88 6.92
N VAL A 223 -0.66 -14.09 5.79
CA VAL A 223 -1.11 -15.03 4.76
C VAL A 223 -1.05 -16.49 5.24
N PHE A 224 0.01 -16.84 5.97
CA PHE A 224 0.15 -18.20 6.49
C PHE A 224 -0.85 -18.50 7.60
N VAL A 225 -1.13 -17.55 8.51
CA VAL A 225 -2.16 -17.72 9.54
C VAL A 225 -3.55 -17.86 8.92
N ARG A 226 -3.88 -17.06 7.90
CA ARG A 226 -5.14 -17.21 7.14
C ARG A 226 -5.28 -18.59 6.51
N PHE A 227 -4.20 -19.11 5.94
CA PHE A 227 -4.16 -20.48 5.41
C PHE A 227 -4.38 -21.54 6.51
N LEU A 228 -3.76 -21.38 7.68
CA LEU A 228 -3.97 -22.29 8.82
C LEU A 228 -5.41 -22.21 9.36
N ASN A 229 -5.97 -21.01 9.50
CA ASN A 229 -7.37 -20.82 9.90
C ASN A 229 -8.31 -21.59 8.98
N ARG A 230 -8.02 -21.61 7.68
CA ARG A 230 -8.78 -22.41 6.72
C ARG A 230 -8.67 -23.91 6.97
N ILE A 231 -7.46 -24.42 7.22
CA ILE A 231 -7.21 -25.84 7.50
C ILE A 231 -7.95 -26.32 8.76
N PHE A 232 -8.08 -25.48 9.78
CA PHE A 232 -8.77 -25.79 11.05
C PHE A 232 -10.23 -25.31 11.11
N GLY A 233 -10.76 -24.71 10.05
CA GLY A 233 -12.14 -24.24 10.00
C GLY A 233 -12.43 -23.04 10.91
N HIS A 234 -11.41 -22.29 11.31
CA HIS A 234 -11.60 -21.03 12.04
C HIS A 234 -12.17 -19.96 11.09
N LYS A 235 -13.20 -19.24 11.54
CA LYS A 235 -13.73 -18.10 10.78
C LYS A 235 -12.73 -16.95 10.84
N ASP A 236 -12.35 -16.42 9.67
CA ASP A 236 -11.61 -15.16 9.60
C ASP A 236 -12.56 -14.01 9.98
N SER A 237 -12.35 -13.44 11.17
CA SER A 237 -13.14 -12.34 11.71
C SER A 237 -12.58 -10.96 11.35
N SER A 238 -11.84 -10.85 10.24
CA SER A 238 -11.04 -9.66 9.93
C SER A 238 -11.82 -8.55 9.23
N LEU A 239 -13.01 -8.84 8.68
CA LEU A 239 -13.82 -7.90 7.92
C LEU A 239 -15.21 -7.70 8.56
N PHE A 240 -15.71 -6.47 8.50
CA PHE A 240 -17.11 -6.15 8.87
C PHE A 240 -18.08 -6.22 7.68
N SER A 241 -17.59 -6.66 6.52
CA SER A 241 -18.37 -6.83 5.31
C SER A 241 -19.40 -7.97 5.42
N SER A 242 -20.37 -7.95 4.51
CA SER A 242 -21.31 -9.05 4.34
C SER A 242 -20.57 -10.35 4.01
N GLU A 243 -21.13 -11.49 4.42
CA GLU A 243 -20.56 -12.78 4.00
C GLU A 243 -20.68 -12.90 2.47
N ALA A 244 -19.60 -13.29 1.78
CA ALA A 244 -19.59 -13.29 0.31
C ALA A 244 -20.74 -14.13 -0.33
N PHE A 245 -21.25 -15.13 0.38
CA PHE A 245 -22.35 -16.00 -0.07
C PHE A 245 -23.76 -15.53 0.36
N SER A 246 -23.87 -14.40 1.06
CA SER A 246 -25.16 -13.84 1.47
C SER A 246 -25.84 -13.12 0.29
N PRO A 247 -27.18 -13.07 0.24
CA PRO A 247 -27.93 -12.38 -0.81
C PRO A 247 -27.95 -10.86 -0.60
N SER A 248 -26.77 -10.26 -0.54
CA SER A 248 -26.55 -8.84 -0.23
C SER A 248 -25.99 -8.05 -1.44
N HIS A 249 -26.17 -8.57 -2.65
CA HIS A 249 -25.51 -8.09 -3.87
C HIS A 249 -23.99 -8.08 -3.71
N THR A 250 -23.45 -9.28 -3.48
CA THR A 250 -22.00 -9.51 -3.39
C THR A 250 -21.39 -9.75 -4.77
N PHE A 251 -20.13 -9.35 -4.95
CA PHE A 251 -19.42 -9.39 -6.22
C PHE A 251 -18.13 -10.20 -6.13
N THR A 252 -17.79 -10.90 -7.22
CA THR A 252 -16.54 -11.64 -7.38
C THR A 252 -15.67 -11.01 -8.46
N LEU A 253 -14.50 -10.47 -8.10
CA LEU A 253 -13.54 -9.96 -9.06
C LEU A 253 -12.94 -11.11 -9.88
N GLN A 254 -13.17 -11.13 -11.18
CA GLN A 254 -12.71 -12.18 -12.08
C GLN A 254 -11.24 -11.95 -12.45
N VAL A 255 -10.38 -12.90 -12.08
CA VAL A 255 -8.94 -12.85 -12.30
C VAL A 255 -8.51 -14.06 -13.12
N PRO A 256 -8.39 -13.93 -14.45
CA PRO A 256 -7.86 -15.00 -15.31
C PRO A 256 -6.40 -15.31 -15.01
N THR A 257 -5.98 -16.57 -15.14
CA THR A 257 -4.56 -16.95 -15.01
C THR A 257 -3.65 -16.17 -15.96
N SER A 258 -4.13 -15.91 -17.19
CA SER A 258 -3.40 -15.11 -18.19
C SER A 258 -3.13 -13.68 -17.74
N TRP A 259 -4.02 -13.07 -16.95
CA TRP A 259 -3.80 -11.72 -16.41
C TRP A 259 -2.65 -11.73 -15.40
N LEU A 260 -2.58 -12.74 -14.53
CA LEU A 260 -1.48 -12.90 -13.56
C LEU A 260 -0.13 -13.16 -14.24
N ASP A 261 -0.13 -13.85 -15.38
CA ASP A 261 1.09 -14.15 -16.14
C ASP A 261 1.71 -12.90 -16.79
N CYS A 262 0.94 -11.83 -17.02
CA CYS A 262 1.41 -10.59 -17.65
C CYS A 262 2.10 -9.60 -16.68
N GLY A 263 2.28 -9.95 -15.40
CA GLY A 263 2.88 -9.05 -14.39
C GLY A 263 2.09 -7.76 -14.12
N PRO A 264 0.79 -7.83 -13.80
CA PRO A 264 -0.09 -6.68 -13.71
C PRO A 264 0.05 -5.90 -12.39
N ASP A 265 -0.58 -4.72 -12.29
CA ASP A 265 -0.70 -4.01 -11.01
C ASP A 265 -1.63 -4.77 -10.05
N LEU A 266 -1.01 -5.43 -9.08
CA LEU A 266 -1.71 -6.24 -8.07
C LEU A 266 -2.54 -5.42 -7.09
N LYS A 267 -2.39 -4.08 -7.02
CA LYS A 267 -3.25 -3.23 -6.18
C LYS A 267 -4.71 -3.29 -6.62
N THR A 268 -4.96 -3.56 -7.91
CA THR A 268 -6.31 -3.73 -8.47
C THR A 268 -7.09 -4.90 -7.87
N LEU A 269 -6.42 -5.85 -7.21
CA LEU A 269 -7.07 -6.96 -6.49
C LEU A 269 -7.82 -6.49 -5.23
N ASP A 270 -7.51 -5.30 -4.72
CA ASP A 270 -8.14 -4.66 -3.56
C ASP A 270 -9.15 -3.59 -4.01
N ALA A 271 -9.91 -3.86 -5.08
CA ALA A 271 -10.91 -2.95 -5.66
C ALA A 271 -12.24 -2.85 -4.89
N GLY A 272 -12.37 -3.51 -3.73
CA GLY A 272 -13.58 -3.51 -2.91
C GLY A 272 -14.64 -4.56 -3.28
N ALA A 273 -14.29 -5.56 -4.10
CA ALA A 273 -15.16 -6.72 -4.37
C ALA A 273 -15.19 -7.68 -3.16
N ASP A 274 -16.32 -8.36 -2.95
CA ASP A 274 -16.56 -9.24 -1.79
C ASP A 274 -15.76 -10.56 -1.82
N ALA A 275 -15.25 -10.95 -2.99
CA ALA A 275 -14.38 -12.10 -3.20
C ALA A 275 -13.57 -11.94 -4.49
N ILE A 276 -12.52 -12.75 -4.65
CA ILE A 276 -11.76 -12.90 -5.90
C ILE A 276 -12.06 -14.28 -6.48
N SER A 277 -12.27 -14.34 -7.79
CA SER A 277 -12.42 -15.58 -8.55
C SER A 277 -11.19 -15.80 -9.43
N LEU A 278 -10.33 -16.77 -9.09
CA LEU A 278 -9.26 -17.24 -9.97
C LEU A 278 -9.87 -18.07 -11.09
N VAL A 279 -9.90 -17.54 -12.31
CA VAL A 279 -10.52 -18.19 -13.47
C VAL A 279 -9.47 -19.03 -14.20
N ILE A 280 -9.69 -20.34 -14.22
CA ILE A 280 -8.81 -21.34 -14.85
C ILE A 280 -9.57 -21.99 -16.00
N ASP A 281 -9.14 -21.71 -17.23
CA ASP A 281 -9.65 -22.38 -18.43
C ASP A 281 -8.70 -23.49 -18.86
N LEU A 282 -9.08 -24.75 -18.61
CA LEU A 282 -8.23 -25.90 -18.92
C LEU A 282 -7.94 -26.07 -20.42
N SER A 283 -8.70 -25.43 -21.31
CA SER A 283 -8.42 -25.48 -22.75
C SER A 283 -7.15 -24.72 -23.16
N THR A 284 -6.75 -23.72 -22.36
CA THR A 284 -5.60 -22.82 -22.63
C THR A 284 -4.41 -23.06 -21.70
N VAL A 285 -4.56 -23.93 -20.70
CA VAL A 285 -3.56 -24.16 -19.66
C VAL A 285 -2.47 -25.13 -20.14
N ASP A 286 -1.23 -24.66 -20.09
CA ASP A 286 -0.06 -25.54 -20.23
C ASP A 286 0.02 -26.53 -19.04
N THR A 287 0.11 -27.83 -19.34
CA THR A 287 0.17 -28.86 -18.29
C THR A 287 1.56 -28.94 -17.64
N ALA A 288 2.60 -28.42 -18.30
CA ALA A 288 3.94 -28.35 -17.75
C ALA A 288 4.00 -27.39 -16.56
N GLY A 289 4.51 -27.88 -15.42
CA GLY A 289 4.66 -27.07 -14.21
C GLY A 289 3.36 -26.51 -13.64
N LEU A 290 2.19 -27.01 -14.04
CA LEU A 290 0.87 -26.50 -13.63
C LEU A 290 0.73 -26.37 -12.10
N SER A 291 1.19 -27.39 -11.37
CA SER A 291 1.17 -27.41 -9.90
C SER A 291 1.87 -26.20 -9.27
N ASP A 292 3.06 -25.87 -9.78
CA ASP A 292 3.83 -24.74 -9.28
C ASP A 292 3.14 -23.41 -9.60
N ARG A 293 2.59 -23.28 -10.82
CA ARG A 293 1.87 -22.07 -11.24
C ARG A 293 0.61 -21.83 -10.42
N LEU A 294 -0.21 -22.86 -10.20
CA LEU A 294 -1.42 -22.75 -9.37
C LEU A 294 -1.08 -22.34 -7.93
N ALA A 295 -0.03 -22.95 -7.35
CA ALA A 295 0.45 -22.60 -6.01
C ALA A 295 0.91 -21.13 -5.93
N ARG A 296 1.62 -20.65 -6.96
CA ARG A 296 2.02 -19.24 -7.07
C ARG A 296 0.83 -18.30 -7.21
N TYR A 297 -0.13 -18.59 -8.09
CA TYR A 297 -1.31 -17.74 -8.29
C TYR A 297 -2.10 -17.55 -6.99
N ILE A 298 -2.42 -18.65 -6.28
CA ILE A 298 -3.15 -18.56 -5.00
C ILE A 298 -2.36 -17.77 -3.96
N ALA A 299 -1.04 -17.96 -3.88
CA ALA A 299 -0.21 -17.20 -2.95
C ALA A 299 -0.20 -15.70 -3.31
N THR A 300 -0.09 -15.35 -4.60
CA THR A 300 -0.14 -13.95 -5.07
C THR A 300 -1.46 -13.30 -4.72
N LEU A 301 -2.58 -13.99 -4.93
CA LEU A 301 -3.91 -13.49 -4.56
C LEU A 301 -4.06 -13.29 -3.05
N ARG A 302 -3.58 -14.24 -2.23
CA ARG A 302 -3.63 -14.11 -0.75
C ARG A 302 -2.78 -12.97 -0.22
N MET A 303 -1.62 -12.72 -0.81
CA MET A 303 -0.74 -11.62 -0.39
C MET A 303 -1.36 -10.25 -0.66
N ASN A 304 -2.07 -10.11 -1.78
CA ASN A 304 -2.58 -8.83 -2.27
C ASN A 304 -4.08 -8.62 -2.05
N SER A 305 -4.75 -9.54 -1.34
CA SER A 305 -6.19 -9.42 -1.06
C SER A 305 -6.59 -9.95 0.31
N ARG A 306 -7.56 -9.26 0.92
CA ARG A 306 -8.14 -9.61 2.23
C ARG A 306 -9.41 -10.45 2.11
N VAL A 307 -9.98 -10.56 0.91
CA VAL A 307 -11.29 -11.20 0.69
C VAL A 307 -11.16 -12.67 0.31
N PRO A 308 -12.22 -13.48 0.46
CA PRO A 308 -12.22 -14.90 0.07
C PRO A 308 -11.78 -15.15 -1.37
N ILE A 309 -11.02 -16.22 -1.59
CA ILE A 309 -10.59 -16.69 -2.90
C ILE A 309 -11.46 -17.87 -3.34
N VAL A 310 -12.24 -17.66 -4.40
CA VAL A 310 -12.97 -18.66 -5.16
C VAL A 310 -12.08 -19.13 -6.30
N VAL A 311 -11.95 -20.44 -6.51
CA VAL A 311 -11.26 -20.99 -7.69
C VAL A 311 -12.29 -21.51 -8.67
N ASP A 312 -12.31 -20.93 -9.86
CA ASP A 312 -13.28 -21.24 -10.90
C ASP A 312 -12.64 -22.04 -12.04
N VAL A 313 -12.98 -23.33 -12.13
CA VAL A 313 -12.33 -24.28 -13.06
C VAL A 313 -13.28 -24.64 -14.20
N HIS A 314 -12.94 -24.22 -15.42
CA HIS A 314 -13.68 -24.54 -16.63
C HIS A 314 -13.13 -25.81 -17.30
N PRO A 315 -13.94 -26.86 -17.51
CA PRO A 315 -13.49 -28.17 -17.99
C PRO A 315 -13.25 -28.27 -19.52
N ALA A 316 -13.32 -27.18 -20.28
CA ALA A 316 -13.47 -27.19 -21.74
C ALA A 316 -12.36 -27.99 -22.48
N GLY A 317 -12.77 -28.97 -23.31
CA GLY A 317 -11.93 -29.63 -24.32
C GLY A 317 -10.86 -30.62 -23.82
N GLN A 318 -10.76 -30.88 -22.50
CA GLN A 318 -9.70 -31.71 -21.91
C GLN A 318 -10.23 -33.01 -21.27
N SER A 319 -9.31 -33.94 -20.97
CA SER A 319 -9.66 -35.24 -20.36
C SER A 319 -10.32 -35.08 -18.97
N PRO A 320 -11.32 -35.91 -18.62
CA PRO A 320 -11.93 -35.91 -17.28
C PRO A 320 -10.93 -36.14 -16.14
N GLN A 321 -9.82 -36.81 -16.44
CA GLN A 321 -8.74 -37.04 -15.48
C GLN A 321 -7.98 -35.76 -15.15
N LEU A 322 -7.59 -34.96 -16.16
CA LEU A 322 -6.90 -33.68 -15.94
C LEU A 322 -7.75 -32.72 -15.10
N TYR A 323 -9.06 -32.69 -15.33
CA TYR A 323 -10.00 -31.90 -14.51
C TYR A 323 -9.98 -32.36 -13.05
N THR A 324 -10.08 -33.67 -12.81
CA THR A 324 -10.07 -34.25 -11.46
C THR A 324 -8.73 -34.01 -10.74
N ASP A 325 -7.61 -34.20 -11.43
CA ASP A 325 -6.26 -33.97 -10.91
C ASP A 325 -6.08 -32.48 -10.55
N THR A 326 -6.56 -31.56 -11.39
CA THR A 326 -6.49 -30.12 -11.13
C THR A 326 -7.30 -29.73 -9.89
N LEU A 327 -8.51 -30.28 -9.73
CA LEU A 327 -9.31 -30.04 -8.51
C LEU A 327 -8.58 -30.52 -7.26
N GLN A 328 -7.97 -31.71 -7.28
CA GLN A 328 -7.17 -32.22 -6.15
C GLN A 328 -5.99 -31.31 -5.82
N MET A 329 -5.26 -30.83 -6.85
CA MET A 329 -4.13 -29.91 -6.67
C MET A 329 -4.57 -28.60 -6.01
N LEU A 330 -5.70 -28.04 -6.45
CA LEU A 330 -6.26 -26.80 -5.92
C LEU A 330 -6.75 -26.94 -4.48
N LEU A 331 -7.37 -28.07 -4.12
CA LEU A 331 -7.85 -28.30 -2.75
C LEU A 331 -6.71 -28.34 -1.72
N ARG A 332 -5.53 -28.83 -2.11
CA ARG A 332 -4.32 -28.81 -1.25
C ARG A 332 -3.87 -27.38 -0.93
N LEU A 333 -4.20 -26.42 -1.78
CA LEU A 333 -3.91 -25.00 -1.54
C LEU A 333 -4.93 -24.36 -0.59
N ALA A 334 -5.98 -25.08 -0.17
CA ALA A 334 -7.04 -24.66 0.74
C ALA A 334 -7.75 -23.34 0.36
N PRO A 335 -8.33 -23.21 -0.84
CA PRO A 335 -9.09 -22.01 -1.21
C PRO A 335 -10.33 -21.81 -0.32
N ASP A 336 -10.92 -20.63 -0.37
CA ASP A 336 -12.15 -20.35 0.38
C ASP A 336 -13.34 -21.07 -0.26
N ALA A 337 -13.39 -21.11 -1.60
CA ALA A 337 -14.35 -21.93 -2.34
C ALA A 337 -13.76 -22.44 -3.67
N ILE A 338 -14.38 -23.48 -4.22
CA ILE A 338 -14.02 -24.06 -5.52
C ILE A 338 -15.26 -24.41 -6.33
N THR A 339 -15.22 -24.22 -7.65
CA THR A 339 -16.30 -24.62 -8.56
C THR A 339 -16.13 -26.03 -9.10
N CYS A 340 -17.24 -26.75 -9.30
CA CYS A 340 -17.25 -28.08 -9.90
C CYS A 340 -18.48 -28.26 -10.80
N ALA A 341 -18.27 -28.68 -12.05
CA ALA A 341 -19.34 -28.86 -13.02
C ALA A 341 -20.26 -30.04 -12.66
N ILE A 342 -21.55 -29.76 -12.44
CA ILE A 342 -22.53 -30.77 -11.97
C ILE A 342 -22.92 -31.80 -13.02
N SER A 343 -22.75 -31.45 -14.30
CA SER A 343 -23.05 -32.31 -15.45
C SER A 343 -21.87 -33.20 -15.86
N HIS A 344 -20.69 -32.98 -15.28
CA HIS A 344 -19.46 -33.65 -15.68
C HIS A 344 -18.95 -34.60 -14.59
N ASN A 345 -18.45 -35.76 -15.03
CA ASN A 345 -17.65 -36.74 -14.28
C ASN A 345 -18.00 -36.97 -12.79
N PRO A 346 -18.81 -37.99 -12.45
CA PRO A 346 -19.14 -38.34 -11.06
C PRO A 346 -17.92 -38.58 -10.15
N SER A 347 -16.77 -39.02 -10.69
CA SER A 347 -15.57 -39.23 -9.89
C SER A 347 -14.95 -37.93 -9.38
N ALA A 348 -15.09 -36.84 -10.12
CA ALA A 348 -14.62 -35.51 -9.70
C ALA A 348 -15.42 -35.00 -8.51
N ILE A 349 -16.74 -35.20 -8.51
CA ILE A 349 -17.64 -34.80 -7.42
C ILE A 349 -17.35 -35.61 -6.15
N HIS A 350 -17.18 -36.92 -6.28
CA HIS A 350 -16.82 -37.79 -5.15
C HIS A 350 -15.47 -37.36 -4.55
N THR A 351 -14.46 -37.18 -5.41
CA THR A 351 -13.13 -36.72 -5.01
C THR A 351 -13.20 -35.38 -4.28
N LEU A 352 -13.95 -34.42 -4.82
CA LEU A 352 -14.15 -33.10 -4.21
C LEU A 352 -14.73 -33.23 -2.80
N ASN A 353 -15.80 -34.01 -2.64
CA ASN A 353 -16.48 -34.15 -1.35
C ASN A 353 -15.60 -34.82 -0.28
N ASP A 354 -14.77 -35.78 -0.67
CA ASP A 354 -13.86 -36.48 0.25
C ASP A 354 -12.67 -35.62 0.69
N THR A 355 -12.21 -34.71 -0.17
CA THR A 355 -10.91 -34.02 -0.02
C THR A 355 -11.02 -32.54 0.29
N ARG A 356 -12.20 -31.92 0.15
CA ARG A 356 -12.37 -30.46 0.28
C ARG A 356 -12.06 -29.89 1.66
N GLY A 357 -12.11 -30.73 2.70
CA GLY A 357 -11.99 -30.29 4.09
C GLY A 357 -13.00 -29.18 4.39
N HIS A 358 -12.50 -28.00 4.78
CA HIS A 358 -13.38 -26.84 5.02
C HIS A 358 -13.72 -26.02 3.77
N THR A 359 -13.08 -26.27 2.62
CA THR A 359 -13.31 -25.56 1.33
C THR A 359 -14.78 -25.68 0.91
N LYS A 360 -15.46 -24.55 0.66
CA LYS A 360 -16.85 -24.56 0.17
C LYS A 360 -16.88 -24.99 -1.31
N SER A 361 -17.88 -25.75 -1.73
CA SER A 361 -18.05 -26.12 -3.13
C SER A 361 -19.25 -25.44 -3.78
N ILE A 362 -19.05 -25.01 -5.04
CA ILE A 362 -20.07 -24.38 -5.88
C ILE A 362 -20.31 -25.30 -7.08
N ALA A 363 -21.49 -25.89 -7.17
CA ALA A 363 -21.89 -26.64 -8.35
C ALA A 363 -22.08 -25.67 -9.53
N THR A 364 -21.50 -25.95 -10.68
CA THR A 364 -21.70 -25.13 -11.89
C THR A 364 -22.49 -25.87 -12.94
N TYR A 365 -23.41 -25.14 -13.58
CA TYR A 365 -24.16 -25.59 -14.74
C TYR A 365 -24.20 -24.45 -15.77
N HIS A 366 -23.90 -24.77 -17.01
CA HIS A 366 -23.91 -23.83 -18.12
C HIS A 366 -24.70 -24.43 -19.28
N GLN A 367 -25.49 -23.58 -19.95
CA GLN A 367 -26.18 -23.93 -21.19
C GLN A 367 -26.00 -22.83 -22.24
N THR A 368 -26.07 -23.21 -23.50
CA THR A 368 -25.88 -22.30 -24.65
C THR A 368 -27.14 -21.52 -25.01
N THR A 369 -28.24 -21.71 -24.29
CA THR A 369 -29.51 -20.98 -24.49
C THR A 369 -29.78 -20.03 -23.32
N PRO A 370 -30.53 -18.94 -23.53
CA PRO A 370 -30.85 -18.01 -22.45
C PRO A 370 -31.69 -18.65 -21.34
N LEU A 371 -31.48 -18.22 -20.09
CA LEU A 371 -32.29 -18.63 -18.94
C LEU A 371 -33.62 -17.84 -18.93
N GLY A 372 -34.79 -18.49 -18.97
CA GLY A 372 -36.10 -17.78 -18.91
C GLY A 372 -37.33 -18.54 -19.43
N TRP A 373 -38.51 -17.91 -19.37
CA TRP A 373 -39.83 -18.54 -19.62
C TRP A 373 -40.00 -19.12 -21.05
N ARG A 374 -39.42 -18.50 -22.09
CA ARG A 374 -39.60 -18.98 -23.48
C ARG A 374 -38.81 -20.25 -23.82
N ASN A 375 -37.76 -20.55 -23.06
CA ASN A 375 -36.95 -21.76 -23.21
C ASN A 375 -37.05 -22.51 -21.89
N GLU A 376 -38.00 -23.45 -21.81
CA GLU A 376 -38.10 -24.31 -20.63
C GLU A 376 -36.72 -24.93 -20.36
N LEU A 377 -36.21 -24.69 -19.16
CA LEU A 377 -35.28 -25.57 -18.49
C LEU A 377 -36.17 -26.48 -17.63
N PRO A 378 -36.65 -27.65 -18.11
CA PRO A 378 -37.41 -28.58 -17.27
C PRO A 378 -36.64 -28.93 -15.99
N GLU A 379 -35.31 -28.83 -16.04
CA GLU A 379 -34.41 -29.17 -14.95
C GLU A 379 -34.00 -28.00 -14.04
N ALA A 380 -34.31 -26.72 -14.35
CA ALA A 380 -33.85 -25.59 -13.51
C ALA A 380 -34.31 -25.70 -12.05
N HIS A 381 -35.53 -26.21 -11.83
CA HIS A 381 -36.06 -26.46 -10.49
C HIS A 381 -35.48 -27.70 -9.80
N SER A 382 -34.92 -28.65 -10.56
CA SER A 382 -34.34 -29.89 -10.03
C SER A 382 -32.84 -29.75 -9.75
N LEU A 383 -32.13 -28.87 -10.47
CA LEU A 383 -30.69 -28.65 -10.35
C LEU A 383 -30.24 -28.24 -8.93
N PRO A 384 -30.86 -27.27 -8.23
CA PRO A 384 -30.49 -26.95 -6.85
C PRO A 384 -30.67 -28.13 -5.90
N LYS A 385 -31.77 -28.89 -6.04
CA LYS A 385 -32.00 -30.11 -5.25
C LYS A 385 -30.98 -31.21 -5.58
N LYS A 386 -30.53 -31.30 -6.84
CA LYS A 386 -29.45 -32.19 -7.26
C LYS A 386 -28.12 -31.77 -6.64
N ALA A 387 -27.75 -30.49 -6.71
CA ALA A 387 -26.53 -29.96 -6.09
C ALA A 387 -26.51 -30.21 -4.58
N GLN A 388 -27.63 -29.95 -3.89
CA GLN A 388 -27.75 -30.21 -2.45
C GLN A 388 -27.57 -31.70 -2.12
N ARG A 389 -28.19 -32.62 -2.88
CA ARG A 389 -28.00 -34.07 -2.71
C ARG A 389 -26.56 -34.53 -2.94
N LEU A 390 -25.83 -33.81 -3.79
CA LEU A 390 -24.42 -34.06 -4.09
C LEU A 390 -23.47 -33.35 -3.12
N GLY A 391 -23.98 -32.70 -2.06
CA GLY A 391 -23.17 -32.13 -0.98
C GLY A 391 -22.64 -30.71 -1.24
N PHE A 392 -23.10 -30.02 -2.28
CA PHE A 392 -22.68 -28.64 -2.56
C PHE A 392 -23.37 -27.61 -1.65
N GLU A 393 -22.67 -26.54 -1.30
CA GLU A 393 -23.21 -25.41 -0.53
C GLU A 393 -23.89 -24.34 -1.39
N CYS A 394 -23.54 -24.28 -2.68
CA CYS A 394 -24.08 -23.30 -3.62
C CYS A 394 -24.17 -23.90 -5.03
N ILE A 395 -25.08 -23.38 -5.85
CA ILE A 395 -25.15 -23.68 -7.28
C ILE A 395 -25.10 -22.39 -8.11
N ARG A 396 -24.33 -22.41 -9.19
CA ARG A 396 -24.26 -21.37 -10.21
C ARG A 396 -24.79 -21.89 -11.54
N ILE A 397 -25.87 -21.28 -12.03
CA ILE A 397 -26.55 -21.62 -13.28
C ILE A 397 -26.36 -20.45 -14.25
N THR A 398 -25.80 -20.71 -15.42
CA THR A 398 -25.54 -19.68 -16.44
C THR A 398 -26.13 -20.06 -17.79
N GLY A 399 -26.61 -19.06 -18.54
CA GLY A 399 -27.05 -19.20 -19.93
C GLY A 399 -26.47 -18.13 -20.83
N GLU A 400 -26.62 -18.25 -22.14
CA GLU A 400 -26.15 -17.25 -23.11
C GLU A 400 -27.31 -16.36 -23.57
N SER A 401 -27.21 -15.04 -23.36
CA SER A 401 -28.29 -14.11 -23.73
C SER A 401 -28.24 -13.80 -25.23
N ALA A 402 -29.39 -13.91 -25.91
CA ALA A 402 -29.54 -13.50 -27.31
C ALA A 402 -30.25 -12.14 -27.42
N LEU A 403 -31.10 -11.81 -26.44
CA LEU A 403 -31.91 -10.59 -26.38
C LEU A 403 -31.88 -9.98 -24.99
N SER A 404 -32.15 -8.67 -24.87
CA SER A 404 -32.19 -7.99 -23.57
C SER A 404 -33.30 -8.51 -22.64
N GLU A 405 -34.43 -8.97 -23.20
CA GLU A 405 -35.59 -9.53 -22.49
C GLU A 405 -35.24 -10.79 -21.69
N ASP A 406 -34.24 -11.56 -22.15
CA ASP A 406 -33.80 -12.80 -21.51
C ASP A 406 -33.34 -12.57 -20.07
N ASN A 407 -32.79 -11.39 -19.76
CA ASN A 407 -32.32 -11.05 -18.43
C ASN A 407 -33.46 -10.95 -17.41
N LEU A 408 -34.58 -10.34 -17.79
CA LEU A 408 -35.75 -10.22 -16.91
C LEU A 408 -36.36 -11.60 -16.66
N ALA A 409 -36.40 -12.44 -17.69
CA ALA A 409 -36.85 -13.81 -17.57
C ALA A 409 -35.93 -14.65 -16.66
N CYS A 410 -34.61 -14.46 -16.75
CA CYS A 410 -33.62 -15.08 -15.87
C CYS A 410 -33.85 -14.69 -14.39
N ILE A 411 -34.12 -13.41 -14.12
CA ILE A 411 -34.39 -12.91 -12.76
C ILE A 411 -35.68 -13.52 -12.19
N ALA A 412 -36.74 -13.56 -13.02
CA ALA A 412 -38.02 -14.18 -12.63
C ALA A 412 -37.86 -15.67 -12.34
N LEU A 413 -37.10 -16.39 -13.18
CA LEU A 413 -36.81 -17.81 -12.99
C LEU A 413 -36.04 -18.04 -11.68
N ARG A 414 -35.00 -17.24 -11.39
CA ARG A 414 -34.25 -17.32 -10.13
C ARG A 414 -35.16 -17.21 -8.92
N GLN A 415 -36.10 -16.25 -8.93
CA GLN A 415 -37.03 -16.05 -7.83
C GLN A 415 -37.96 -17.26 -7.64
N SER A 416 -38.45 -17.84 -8.73
CA SER A 416 -39.26 -19.07 -8.71
C SER A 416 -38.46 -20.27 -8.15
N VAL A 417 -37.20 -20.41 -8.55
CA VAL A 417 -36.32 -21.49 -8.07
C VAL A 417 -36.06 -21.37 -6.55
N LEU A 418 -35.81 -20.16 -6.06
CA LEU A 418 -35.57 -19.89 -4.63
C LEU A 418 -36.75 -20.26 -3.71
N GLN A 419 -37.99 -20.25 -4.21
CA GLN A 419 -39.15 -20.71 -3.43
C GLN A 419 -39.15 -22.23 -3.15
N SER A 420 -38.34 -22.98 -3.91
CA SER A 420 -38.35 -24.44 -3.91
C SER A 420 -37.04 -25.08 -3.44
N SER A 421 -36.08 -24.27 -2.98
CA SER A 421 -34.74 -24.71 -2.61
C SER A 421 -34.17 -23.93 -1.42
N ASN A 422 -33.39 -24.62 -0.58
CA ASN A 422 -32.71 -24.04 0.59
C ASN A 422 -31.21 -23.80 0.34
N ILE A 423 -30.69 -24.12 -0.85
CA ILE A 423 -29.29 -23.87 -1.23
C ILE A 423 -29.15 -22.48 -1.88
N SER A 424 -28.02 -21.81 -1.71
CA SER A 424 -27.75 -20.54 -2.39
C SER A 424 -27.68 -20.73 -3.91
N VAL A 425 -28.45 -19.92 -4.65
CA VAL A 425 -28.52 -19.98 -6.13
C VAL A 425 -27.96 -18.70 -6.74
N ILE A 426 -26.89 -18.84 -7.51
CA ILE A 426 -26.31 -17.82 -8.38
C ILE A 426 -26.87 -18.07 -9.77
N MET A 427 -27.51 -17.07 -10.39
CA MET A 427 -28.15 -17.26 -11.70
C MET A 427 -28.11 -15.98 -12.53
N TYR A 428 -27.47 -16.05 -13.70
CA TYR A 428 -27.35 -14.95 -14.65
C TYR A 428 -27.04 -15.45 -16.06
N ASN A 429 -27.36 -14.65 -17.08
CA ASN A 429 -26.91 -14.85 -18.44
C ASN A 429 -25.54 -14.19 -18.67
N ILE A 430 -24.68 -14.83 -19.46
CA ILE A 430 -23.36 -14.32 -19.87
C ILE A 430 -23.44 -13.56 -21.20
N GLY A 431 -22.32 -12.90 -21.56
CA GLY A 431 -22.19 -12.11 -22.78
C GLY A 431 -22.61 -10.66 -22.60
N ILE A 432 -22.38 -9.86 -23.65
CA ILE A 432 -22.64 -8.40 -23.62
C ILE A 432 -24.10 -8.06 -23.35
N LEU A 433 -25.03 -8.87 -23.86
CA LEU A 433 -26.47 -8.72 -23.64
C LEU A 433 -26.92 -9.26 -22.28
N GLY A 434 -26.11 -10.10 -21.62
CA GLY A 434 -26.41 -10.71 -20.31
C GLY A 434 -26.15 -9.81 -19.09
N ARG A 435 -25.49 -8.65 -19.30
CA ARG A 435 -25.00 -7.76 -18.23
C ARG A 435 -26.05 -7.37 -17.20
N THR A 436 -27.30 -7.14 -17.63
CA THR A 436 -28.40 -6.77 -16.72
C THR A 436 -28.65 -7.86 -15.66
N SER A 437 -28.67 -9.13 -16.07
CA SER A 437 -28.85 -10.24 -15.12
C SER A 437 -27.65 -10.43 -14.20
N VAL A 438 -26.43 -10.11 -14.66
CA VAL A 438 -25.22 -10.07 -13.81
C VAL A 438 -25.33 -8.99 -12.74
N CYS A 439 -25.71 -7.76 -13.11
CA CYS A 439 -25.87 -6.66 -12.16
C CYS A 439 -26.92 -6.96 -11.07
N LEU A 440 -28.01 -7.64 -11.44
CA LEU A 440 -29.16 -7.91 -10.56
C LEU A 440 -29.10 -9.28 -9.86
N ASN A 441 -28.04 -10.05 -10.08
CA ASN A 441 -27.78 -11.27 -9.32
C ASN A 441 -27.27 -10.88 -7.90
N PRO A 442 -27.84 -11.45 -6.82
CA PRO A 442 -27.57 -10.97 -5.47
C PRO A 442 -26.37 -11.64 -4.78
N ILE A 443 -25.79 -12.69 -5.37
CA ILE A 443 -24.74 -13.51 -4.73
C ILE A 443 -23.58 -13.73 -5.71
N LEU A 444 -22.38 -13.28 -5.34
CA LEU A 444 -21.12 -13.54 -6.05
C LEU A 444 -21.14 -13.18 -7.55
N SER A 445 -21.85 -12.10 -7.93
CA SER A 445 -21.91 -11.64 -9.32
C SER A 445 -20.53 -11.36 -9.89
N PRO A 446 -20.19 -11.86 -11.10
CA PRO A 446 -18.87 -11.65 -11.68
C PRO A 446 -18.66 -10.18 -12.04
N ALA A 447 -17.59 -9.58 -11.52
CA ALA A 447 -17.12 -8.25 -11.85
C ALA A 447 -15.76 -8.34 -12.56
N MET A 448 -15.59 -7.62 -13.65
CA MET A 448 -14.36 -7.63 -14.44
C MET A 448 -13.33 -6.65 -13.88
N LEU A 449 -12.05 -6.98 -14.07
CA LEU A 449 -10.93 -6.04 -13.87
C LEU A 449 -11.09 -4.82 -14.80
N PRO A 450 -10.62 -3.62 -14.41
CA PRO A 450 -10.81 -2.38 -15.19
C PRO A 450 -10.37 -2.48 -16.67
N GLY A 451 -9.26 -3.17 -16.96
CA GLY A 451 -8.77 -3.38 -18.33
C GLY A 451 -9.57 -4.40 -19.17
N CYS A 452 -10.53 -5.11 -18.56
CA CYS A 452 -11.33 -6.16 -19.19
C CYS A 452 -12.82 -5.77 -19.30
N ALA A 453 -13.17 -4.49 -19.10
CA ALA A 453 -14.55 -4.02 -19.09
C ALA A 453 -15.35 -4.39 -20.35
N GLY A 454 -14.70 -4.44 -21.52
CA GLY A 454 -15.32 -4.84 -22.79
C GLY A 454 -15.97 -6.24 -22.76
N LEU A 455 -15.47 -7.13 -21.88
CA LEU A 455 -15.91 -8.52 -21.77
C LEU A 455 -17.06 -8.73 -20.77
N GLY A 456 -17.45 -7.71 -19.99
CA GLY A 456 -18.44 -7.86 -18.92
C GLY A 456 -18.87 -6.55 -18.29
N VAL A 457 -18.96 -6.53 -16.96
CA VAL A 457 -19.30 -5.34 -16.14
C VAL A 457 -18.25 -5.21 -15.04
N THR A 458 -17.72 -4.02 -14.84
CA THR A 458 -16.83 -3.72 -13.71
C THR A 458 -17.62 -3.55 -12.41
N LEU A 459 -16.95 -3.66 -11.25
CA LEU A 459 -17.62 -3.43 -9.96
C LEU A 459 -18.34 -2.06 -9.90
N PRO A 460 -17.71 -0.93 -10.31
CA PRO A 460 -18.37 0.36 -10.24
C PRO A 460 -19.59 0.48 -11.16
N GLU A 461 -19.54 -0.10 -12.35
CA GLU A 461 -20.69 -0.14 -13.27
C GLU A 461 -21.85 -0.94 -12.69
N ALA A 462 -21.57 -2.10 -12.07
CA ALA A 462 -22.60 -2.90 -11.44
C ALA A 462 -23.25 -2.19 -10.24
N GLN A 463 -22.46 -1.49 -9.42
CA GLN A 463 -23.00 -0.70 -8.30
C GLN A 463 -23.83 0.48 -8.75
N LYS A 464 -23.41 1.17 -9.82
CA LYS A 464 -24.19 2.24 -10.45
C LYS A 464 -25.51 1.71 -11.02
N ALA A 465 -25.50 0.52 -11.64
CA ALA A 465 -26.72 -0.13 -12.10
C ALA A 465 -27.68 -0.45 -10.94
N LEU A 466 -27.19 -1.01 -9.83
CA LEU A 466 -28.00 -1.23 -8.63
C LEU A 466 -28.59 0.06 -8.05
N THR A 467 -27.81 1.14 -8.08
CA THR A 467 -28.27 2.48 -7.67
C THR A 467 -29.38 2.98 -8.60
N ALA A 468 -29.20 2.87 -9.92
CA ALA A 468 -30.19 3.28 -10.92
C ALA A 468 -31.48 2.43 -10.86
N CYS A 469 -31.37 1.18 -10.40
CA CYS A 469 -32.51 0.29 -10.14
C CYS A 469 -33.13 0.47 -8.74
N PHE A 470 -32.72 1.47 -7.96
CA PHE A 470 -33.22 1.74 -6.60
C PHE A 470 -32.96 0.62 -5.58
N LEU A 471 -32.04 -0.29 -5.87
CA LEU A 471 -31.64 -1.40 -4.99
C LEU A 471 -30.52 -1.00 -4.02
N ASN A 472 -29.78 0.06 -4.33
CA ASN A 472 -28.74 0.62 -3.45
C ASN A 472 -28.95 2.13 -3.28
N PRO A 473 -29.84 2.58 -2.37
CA PRO A 473 -30.16 3.99 -2.22
C PRO A 473 -28.95 4.80 -1.72
N LYS A 474 -28.84 6.04 -2.19
CA LYS A 474 -27.85 7.01 -1.69
C LYS A 474 -28.04 7.24 -0.18
N LYS A 475 -26.91 7.29 0.54
CA LYS A 475 -26.85 7.55 1.98
C LYS A 475 -25.82 8.63 2.27
N ARG A 476 -26.09 9.40 3.31
CA ARG A 476 -25.18 10.41 3.85
C ARG A 476 -24.42 9.84 5.05
N PHE A 477 -23.16 10.18 5.11
CA PHE A 477 -22.27 9.92 6.24
C PHE A 477 -21.63 11.24 6.64
N THR A 478 -21.34 11.41 7.92
CA THR A 478 -20.71 12.65 8.39
C THR A 478 -19.78 12.36 9.55
N ILE A 479 -18.70 13.13 9.66
CA ILE A 479 -17.90 13.20 10.89
C ILE A 479 -18.35 14.39 11.72
N VAL A 480 -18.70 14.13 12.99
CA VAL A 480 -19.17 15.15 13.93
C VAL A 480 -18.22 15.33 15.10
N GLY A 481 -17.93 16.57 15.44
CA GLY A 481 -17.11 16.94 16.61
C GLY A 481 -16.92 18.45 16.71
N GLN A 482 -16.20 18.90 17.73
CA GLN A 482 -15.92 20.34 17.90
C GLN A 482 -14.79 20.84 16.98
N ALA A 483 -13.89 19.96 16.54
CA ALA A 483 -12.75 20.30 15.67
C ALA A 483 -12.61 19.25 14.56
N VAL A 484 -13.42 19.36 13.51
CA VAL A 484 -13.47 18.37 12.40
C VAL A 484 -13.29 18.98 11.01
N GLN A 485 -13.16 20.30 10.88
CA GLN A 485 -13.00 20.99 9.59
C GLN A 485 -11.79 20.50 8.79
N HIS A 486 -10.70 20.15 9.48
CA HIS A 486 -9.46 19.64 8.87
C HIS A 486 -9.38 18.10 8.90
N SER A 487 -10.49 17.40 9.13
CA SER A 487 -10.47 15.94 9.08
C SER A 487 -10.25 15.45 7.66
N LEU A 488 -9.35 14.47 7.49
CA LEU A 488 -9.13 13.81 6.19
C LEU A 488 -10.11 12.65 5.94
N SER A 489 -10.98 12.31 6.90
CA SER A 489 -12.00 11.25 6.75
C SER A 489 -12.93 11.45 5.54
N PRO A 490 -13.46 12.66 5.25
CA PRO A 490 -14.33 12.88 4.09
C PRO A 490 -13.65 12.55 2.77
N ALA A 491 -12.41 12.99 2.55
CA ALA A 491 -11.68 12.71 1.32
C ALA A 491 -11.46 11.20 1.13
N MET A 492 -10.98 10.54 2.18
CA MET A 492 -10.74 9.10 2.21
C MET A 492 -12.01 8.29 1.92
N HIS A 493 -13.13 8.58 2.60
CA HIS A 493 -14.37 7.85 2.40
C HIS A 493 -15.02 8.13 1.05
N ASN A 494 -15.03 9.39 0.59
CA ASN A 494 -15.60 9.74 -0.72
C ASN A 494 -14.81 9.10 -1.87
N ALA A 495 -13.49 9.07 -1.79
CA ALA A 495 -12.66 8.37 -2.78
C ALA A 495 -12.96 6.86 -2.80
N ALA A 496 -13.10 6.24 -1.63
CA ALA A 496 -13.47 4.83 -1.52
C ALA A 496 -14.89 4.54 -2.06
N TYR A 497 -15.87 5.41 -1.80
CA TYR A 497 -17.21 5.28 -2.38
C TYR A 497 -17.18 5.41 -3.90
N LEU A 498 -16.47 6.42 -4.43
CA LEU A 498 -16.35 6.65 -5.86
C LEU A 498 -15.66 5.48 -6.57
N SER A 499 -14.53 5.00 -6.03
CA SER A 499 -13.76 3.89 -6.59
C SER A 499 -14.57 2.59 -6.67
N CYS A 500 -15.43 2.33 -5.67
CA CYS A 500 -16.34 1.17 -5.70
C CYS A 500 -17.66 1.43 -6.45
N GLY A 501 -17.91 2.63 -6.97
CA GLY A 501 -19.17 3.01 -7.62
C GLY A 501 -20.38 3.12 -6.69
N LEU A 502 -20.15 3.34 -5.40
CA LEU A 502 -21.21 3.57 -4.41
C LEU A 502 -21.72 5.02 -4.49
N PRO A 503 -23.03 5.26 -4.31
CA PRO A 503 -23.63 6.58 -4.48
C PRO A 503 -23.51 7.49 -3.24
N HIS A 504 -22.84 7.02 -2.19
CA HIS A 504 -22.81 7.66 -0.89
C HIS A 504 -21.97 8.94 -0.88
N VAL A 505 -22.23 9.80 0.10
CA VAL A 505 -21.45 11.02 0.34
C VAL A 505 -21.05 11.09 1.80
N TYR A 506 -19.82 11.57 2.04
CA TYR A 506 -19.26 11.80 3.36
C TYR A 506 -18.93 13.28 3.52
N ASP A 507 -19.50 13.95 4.52
CA ASP A 507 -19.25 15.36 4.82
C ASP A 507 -18.72 15.58 6.26
N THR A 508 -18.52 16.84 6.63
CA THR A 508 -18.11 17.24 7.99
C THR A 508 -19.22 18.06 8.63
N LEU A 509 -19.40 17.88 9.93
CA LEU A 509 -20.26 18.74 10.74
C LEU A 509 -19.54 19.15 12.02
N GLN A 510 -19.22 20.43 12.11
CA GLN A 510 -18.76 20.99 13.37
C GLN A 510 -19.96 21.27 14.29
N ALA A 511 -19.94 20.69 15.48
CA ALA A 511 -21.00 20.84 16.46
C ALA A 511 -20.44 21.17 17.83
N ASP A 512 -20.90 22.29 18.42
CA ASP A 512 -20.47 22.74 19.75
C ASP A 512 -21.17 21.99 20.90
N THR A 513 -22.34 21.41 20.61
CA THR A 513 -23.13 20.61 21.57
C THR A 513 -23.69 19.33 20.94
N LEU A 514 -23.83 18.27 21.76
CA LEU A 514 -24.39 16.98 21.35
C LEU A 514 -25.84 17.04 20.87
N SER A 515 -26.63 18.02 21.32
CA SER A 515 -28.02 18.21 20.90
C SER A 515 -28.16 18.38 19.38
N HIS A 516 -27.12 18.87 18.69
CA HIS A 516 -27.10 19.00 17.23
C HIS A 516 -27.08 17.65 16.51
N LEU A 517 -26.80 16.54 17.21
CA LEU A 517 -26.80 15.20 16.63
C LEU A 517 -28.18 14.61 16.46
N GLN A 518 -29.16 15.03 17.27
CA GLN A 518 -30.46 14.39 17.31
C GLN A 518 -31.20 14.44 15.95
N PRO A 519 -31.24 15.57 15.22
CA PRO A 519 -31.83 15.62 13.88
C PRO A 519 -31.18 14.66 12.88
N ILE A 520 -29.87 14.40 13.02
CA ILE A 520 -29.11 13.51 12.12
C ILE A 520 -29.40 12.05 12.44
N LEU A 521 -29.45 11.72 13.74
CA LEU A 521 -29.78 10.38 14.21
C LEU A 521 -31.22 9.96 13.90
N ASP A 522 -32.10 10.93 13.64
CA ASP A 522 -33.51 10.74 13.24
C ASP A 522 -33.72 10.80 11.71
N ASP A 523 -32.72 11.21 10.94
CA ASP A 523 -32.83 11.37 9.48
C ASP A 523 -32.55 10.04 8.73
N ASN A 524 -33.59 9.54 8.06
CA ASN A 524 -33.55 8.30 7.28
C ASN A 524 -32.63 8.34 6.04
N THR A 525 -32.14 9.52 5.64
CA THR A 525 -31.17 9.68 4.55
C THR A 525 -29.74 9.38 5.00
N TYR A 526 -29.45 9.38 6.30
CA TYR A 526 -28.15 9.00 6.82
C TYR A 526 -27.99 7.48 6.90
N GLY A 527 -26.76 7.02 6.68
CA GLY A 527 -26.33 5.64 6.91
C GLY A 527 -25.50 5.47 8.19
N GLY A 528 -24.91 6.56 8.69
CA GLY A 528 -24.09 6.54 9.89
C GLY A 528 -23.35 7.84 10.13
N ILE A 529 -22.77 7.97 11.32
CA ILE A 529 -21.92 9.09 11.70
C ILE A 529 -20.62 8.61 12.35
N ALA A 530 -19.52 9.30 12.06
CA ALA A 530 -18.30 9.21 12.84
C ALA A 530 -18.35 10.25 13.95
N VAL A 531 -17.93 9.86 15.15
CA VAL A 531 -17.96 10.71 16.35
C VAL A 531 -16.53 11.02 16.75
N SER A 532 -16.15 12.29 16.66
CA SER A 532 -14.86 12.81 17.09
C SER A 532 -14.94 13.38 18.51
N LEU A 533 -13.82 13.93 18.98
CA LEU A 533 -13.74 14.62 20.27
C LEU A 533 -14.71 15.82 20.32
N PRO A 534 -15.31 16.11 21.50
CA PRO A 534 -15.20 15.42 22.78
C PRO A 534 -16.31 14.35 23.01
N TYR A 535 -17.07 13.96 21.99
CA TYR A 535 -18.39 13.32 22.14
C TYR A 535 -18.39 11.80 22.27
N LYS A 536 -17.24 11.13 22.13
CA LYS A 536 -17.15 9.66 22.07
C LYS A 536 -17.75 8.93 23.28
N THR A 537 -17.74 9.52 24.48
CA THR A 537 -18.37 8.91 25.66
C THR A 537 -19.82 9.33 25.84
N ALA A 538 -20.16 10.57 25.49
CA ALA A 538 -21.47 11.13 25.73
C ALA A 538 -22.53 10.64 24.72
N ILE A 539 -22.11 10.24 23.52
CA ILE A 539 -23.01 9.67 22.52
C ILE A 539 -23.68 8.36 22.97
N LEU A 540 -23.11 7.65 23.96
CA LEU A 540 -23.62 6.35 24.44
C LEU A 540 -25.10 6.41 24.86
N GLU A 541 -25.55 7.54 25.41
CA GLU A 541 -26.94 7.73 25.87
C GLU A 541 -27.95 7.87 24.73
N TYR A 542 -27.49 8.09 23.49
CA TYR A 542 -28.33 8.27 22.31
C TYR A 542 -28.50 6.99 21.47
N LEU A 543 -27.86 5.90 21.87
CA LEU A 543 -27.77 4.65 21.11
C LEU A 543 -28.77 3.61 21.60
N ASP A 544 -29.37 2.87 20.65
CA ASP A 544 -30.22 1.71 20.95
C ASP A 544 -29.37 0.47 21.28
N GLU A 545 -28.27 0.30 20.54
CA GLU A 545 -27.37 -0.84 20.65
C GLU A 545 -25.91 -0.39 20.69
N ILE A 546 -25.08 -1.11 21.43
CA ILE A 546 -23.64 -0.85 21.55
C ILE A 546 -22.93 -2.17 21.37
N SER A 547 -21.90 -2.21 20.51
CA SER A 547 -21.06 -3.40 20.32
C SER A 547 -20.40 -3.82 21.64
N PRO A 548 -20.13 -5.12 21.85
CA PRO A 548 -19.49 -5.60 23.09
C PRO A 548 -18.17 -4.88 23.39
N ASP A 549 -17.35 -4.65 22.37
CA ASP A 549 -16.10 -3.90 22.43
C ASP A 549 -16.31 -2.43 22.82
N ALA A 550 -17.23 -1.71 22.18
CA ALA A 550 -17.49 -0.30 22.50
C ALA A 550 -18.08 -0.12 23.91
N ARG A 551 -18.87 -1.10 24.37
CA ARG A 551 -19.38 -1.14 25.75
C ARG A 551 -18.25 -1.35 26.76
N ASP A 552 -17.34 -2.28 26.48
CA ASP A 552 -16.17 -2.56 27.32
C ASP A 552 -15.24 -1.33 27.41
N ILE A 553 -15.03 -0.64 26.29
CA ILE A 553 -14.23 0.60 26.20
C ILE A 553 -14.94 1.78 26.90
N ASN A 554 -16.27 1.76 26.88
CA ASN A 554 -17.16 2.87 27.25
C ASN A 554 -16.86 4.13 26.42
N ALA A 555 -16.75 3.96 25.10
CA ALA A 555 -16.65 5.03 24.11
C ALA A 555 -17.02 4.51 22.71
N VAL A 556 -17.71 5.34 21.92
CA VAL A 556 -18.14 5.07 20.54
C VAL A 556 -17.59 6.16 19.62
N ASN A 557 -16.93 5.78 18.54
CA ASN A 557 -16.47 6.68 17.48
C ASN A 557 -17.21 6.48 16.15
N THR A 558 -18.05 5.43 16.06
CA THR A 558 -18.75 5.05 14.83
C THR A 558 -20.17 4.64 15.17
N VAL A 559 -21.17 5.30 14.59
CA VAL A 559 -22.59 4.96 14.77
C VAL A 559 -23.16 4.57 13.42
N VAL A 560 -23.69 3.36 13.31
CA VAL A 560 -24.39 2.88 12.11
C VAL A 560 -25.89 3.03 12.32
N LEU A 561 -26.58 3.62 11.34
CA LEU A 561 -28.03 3.77 11.34
C LEU A 561 -28.63 2.68 10.46
N GLU A 562 -29.14 1.62 11.09
CA GLU A 562 -29.71 0.45 10.41
C GLU A 562 -31.23 0.49 10.54
N LYS A 563 -31.97 0.05 9.52
CA LYS A 563 -33.40 -0.21 9.64
C LYS A 563 -33.62 -1.69 9.91
N ARG A 564 -34.41 -2.02 10.94
CA ARG A 564 -34.87 -3.40 11.19
C ARG A 564 -36.39 -3.47 11.13
N GLN A 565 -36.88 -4.53 10.50
CA GLN A 565 -38.31 -4.85 10.50
C GLN A 565 -38.72 -5.28 11.90
N GLN A 566 -39.75 -4.64 12.46
CA GLN A 566 -40.46 -5.12 13.63
C GLN A 566 -41.46 -6.19 13.19
N GLN A 567 -41.45 -7.33 13.89
CA GLN A 567 -42.59 -8.22 13.91
C GLN A 567 -43.43 -7.86 15.15
N PRO A 568 -44.74 -7.64 15.02
CA PRO A 568 -45.65 -8.29 14.08
C PRO A 568 -46.22 -7.41 12.95
N ASP A 569 -45.95 -6.10 12.92
CA ASP A 569 -46.64 -5.15 12.03
C ASP A 569 -45.87 -4.79 10.73
N ASN A 570 -44.70 -5.39 10.51
CA ASN A 570 -43.81 -5.08 9.38
C ASN A 570 -43.32 -3.61 9.35
N SER A 571 -43.45 -2.87 10.45
CA SER A 571 -42.92 -1.50 10.55
C SER A 571 -41.40 -1.51 10.62
N GLU A 572 -40.74 -0.57 9.94
CA GLU A 572 -39.28 -0.40 10.04
C GLU A 572 -38.95 0.51 11.21
N ARG A 573 -38.14 0.02 12.16
CA ARG A 573 -37.52 0.86 13.20
C ARG A 573 -36.06 1.15 12.84
N ALA A 574 -35.69 2.42 12.88
CA ALA A 574 -34.29 2.82 12.87
C ALA A 574 -33.62 2.41 14.19
N ILE A 575 -32.49 1.73 14.09
CA ILE A 575 -31.64 1.31 15.19
C ILE A 575 -30.31 2.03 15.06
N ARG A 576 -29.94 2.73 16.12
CA ARG A 576 -28.67 3.46 16.24
C ARG A 576 -27.68 2.55 16.96
N LYS A 577 -26.76 1.97 16.21
CA LYS A 577 -25.79 1.02 16.75
C LYS A 577 -24.39 1.61 16.81
N GLY A 578 -23.83 1.72 18.02
CA GLY A 578 -22.49 2.24 18.26
C GLY A 578 -21.40 1.18 18.23
N TYR A 579 -20.26 1.55 17.67
CA TYR A 579 -19.02 0.79 17.56
C TYR A 579 -17.81 1.66 17.92
N ASN A 580 -16.70 1.01 18.22
CA ASN A 580 -15.42 1.67 18.39
C ASN A 580 -14.41 1.12 17.37
N THR A 581 -14.04 1.88 16.35
CA THR A 581 -13.02 1.50 15.37
C THR A 581 -11.62 2.01 15.74
N ASP A 582 -11.51 2.92 16.73
CA ASP A 582 -10.21 3.42 17.20
C ASP A 582 -9.34 2.27 17.75
N TYR A 583 -9.92 1.38 18.58
CA TYR A 583 -9.13 0.27 19.15
C TYR A 583 -8.68 -0.71 18.06
N ILE A 584 -9.46 -0.86 16.97
CA ILE A 584 -9.12 -1.69 15.83
C ILE A 584 -7.92 -1.10 15.11
N GLY A 585 -7.96 0.21 14.84
CA GLY A 585 -6.85 0.94 14.27
C GLY A 585 -5.58 0.83 15.11
N ILE A 586 -5.67 1.10 16.42
CA ILE A 586 -4.53 1.03 17.35
C ILE A 586 -3.96 -0.39 17.41
N ARG A 587 -4.83 -1.40 17.54
CA ARG A 587 -4.43 -2.81 17.58
C ARG A 587 -3.69 -3.21 16.31
N ASN A 588 -4.23 -2.86 15.13
CA ASN A 588 -3.63 -3.18 13.84
C ASN A 588 -2.30 -2.46 13.66
N CYS A 589 -2.23 -1.16 13.98
CA CYS A 589 -0.98 -0.38 13.95
C CYS A 589 0.10 -1.02 14.81
N ILE A 590 -0.21 -1.40 16.06
CA ILE A 590 0.76 -2.07 16.93
C ILE A 590 1.14 -3.43 16.33
N HIS A 591 0.16 -4.29 16.03
CA HIS A 591 0.40 -5.64 15.55
C HIS A 591 1.26 -5.70 14.28
N ASN A 592 0.98 -4.82 13.32
CA ASN A 592 1.67 -4.79 12.03
C ASN A 592 3.10 -4.26 12.14
N HIS A 593 3.42 -3.49 13.18
CA HIS A 593 4.74 -2.91 13.41
C HIS A 593 5.57 -3.60 14.50
N LEU A 594 5.02 -4.63 15.16
CA LEU A 594 5.75 -5.45 16.12
C LEU A 594 6.80 -6.30 15.43
N SER A 595 8.05 -6.14 15.83
CA SER A 595 9.14 -7.05 15.45
C SER A 595 9.04 -8.38 16.23
N PRO A 596 9.65 -9.47 15.72
CA PRO A 596 9.72 -10.74 16.46
C PRO A 596 10.37 -10.61 17.85
N ALA A 597 11.31 -9.68 18.04
CA ALA A 597 11.96 -9.42 19.32
C ALA A 597 10.99 -8.80 20.35
N ASN A 598 10.00 -8.05 19.86
CA ASN A 598 8.98 -7.36 20.64
C ASN A 598 7.61 -8.09 20.59
N ALA A 599 7.58 -9.35 20.14
CA ALA A 599 6.36 -10.16 20.13
C ALA A 599 5.72 -10.19 21.52
N ILE A 600 4.39 -10.04 21.57
CA ILE A 600 3.64 -9.97 22.82
C ILE A 600 3.74 -11.29 23.58
N ARG A 601 4.16 -11.20 24.84
CA ARG A 601 4.39 -12.34 25.73
C ARG A 601 4.00 -11.97 27.16
N GLU A 602 4.03 -12.97 28.03
CA GLU A 602 3.85 -12.74 29.47
C GLU A 602 4.90 -11.74 30.01
N GLY A 603 4.40 -10.72 30.71
CA GLY A 603 5.18 -9.59 31.21
C GLY A 603 5.49 -8.49 30.19
N THR A 604 4.93 -8.53 28.96
CA THR A 604 4.96 -7.37 28.06
C THR A 604 4.20 -6.22 28.71
N THR A 605 4.80 -5.03 28.72
CA THR A 605 4.22 -3.83 29.35
C THR A 605 3.97 -2.73 28.32
N ALA A 606 2.89 -1.96 28.51
CA ALA A 606 2.57 -0.79 27.68
C ALA A 606 2.51 0.50 28.52
N LEU A 607 2.85 1.62 27.91
CA LEU A 607 2.67 2.97 28.45
C LEU A 607 1.61 3.71 27.62
N ILE A 608 0.56 4.20 28.27
CA ILE A 608 -0.52 4.97 27.65
C ILE A 608 -0.44 6.40 28.17
N ILE A 609 -0.30 7.36 27.26
CA ILE A 609 -0.16 8.79 27.60
C ILE A 609 -1.45 9.51 27.24
N GLY A 610 -2.15 9.99 28.26
CA GLY A 610 -3.49 10.57 28.19
C GLY A 610 -4.54 9.71 28.90
N ALA A 611 -5.71 10.30 29.21
CA ALA A 611 -6.82 9.62 29.89
C ALA A 611 -8.19 9.82 29.19
N GLY A 612 -8.20 10.20 27.90
CA GLY A 612 -9.40 10.45 27.11
C GLY A 612 -10.01 9.21 26.43
N GLY A 613 -10.93 9.42 25.48
CA GLY A 613 -11.56 8.35 24.70
C GLY A 613 -10.56 7.48 23.92
N MET A 614 -9.50 8.10 23.37
CA MET A 614 -8.42 7.37 22.69
C MET A 614 -7.60 6.50 23.65
N ALA A 615 -7.33 6.99 24.87
CA ALA A 615 -6.64 6.20 25.90
C ALA A 615 -7.46 4.96 26.31
N ARG A 616 -8.79 5.09 26.40
CA ARG A 616 -9.68 3.94 26.62
C ARG A 616 -9.53 2.91 25.50
N ALA A 617 -9.59 3.34 24.25
CA ALA A 617 -9.40 2.47 23.09
C ALA A 617 -8.00 1.81 23.07
N ALA A 618 -6.96 2.55 23.43
CA ALA A 618 -5.57 2.06 23.48
C ALA A 618 -5.37 0.97 24.55
N ILE A 619 -5.93 1.16 25.76
CA ILE A 619 -5.90 0.16 26.83
C ILE A 619 -6.60 -1.13 26.37
N TYR A 620 -7.77 -1.01 25.76
CA TYR A 620 -8.52 -2.15 25.25
C TYR A 620 -7.81 -2.85 24.08
N ALA A 621 -7.20 -2.09 23.16
CA ALA A 621 -6.38 -2.64 22.08
C ALA A 621 -5.19 -3.44 22.63
N CYS A 622 -4.48 -2.90 23.63
CA CYS A 622 -3.39 -3.62 24.32
C CYS A 622 -3.90 -4.91 24.99
N TYR A 623 -5.06 -4.85 25.66
CA TYR A 623 -5.69 -6.03 26.24
C TYR A 623 -6.02 -7.10 25.19
N GLN A 624 -6.60 -6.72 24.05
CA GLN A 624 -6.91 -7.63 22.94
C GLN A 624 -5.65 -8.26 22.34
N LEU A 625 -4.55 -7.52 22.32
CA LEU A 625 -3.23 -8.03 21.90
C LEU A 625 -2.60 -9.02 22.88
N GLY A 626 -3.12 -9.15 24.11
CA GLY A 626 -2.56 -10.03 25.14
C GLY A 626 -1.69 -9.32 26.18
N ILE A 627 -1.57 -7.98 26.11
CA ILE A 627 -0.83 -7.18 27.08
C ILE A 627 -1.66 -7.08 28.36
N ARG A 628 -1.05 -7.35 29.51
CA ARG A 628 -1.73 -7.40 30.81
C ARG A 628 -1.19 -6.41 31.84
N GLN A 629 -0.05 -5.78 31.56
CA GLN A 629 0.59 -4.77 32.39
C GLN A 629 0.61 -3.45 31.64
N ILE A 630 -0.04 -2.43 32.19
CA ILE A 630 -0.19 -1.13 31.54
C ILE A 630 0.04 -0.02 32.55
N CYS A 631 0.89 0.94 32.21
CA CYS A 631 1.03 2.18 32.94
C CYS A 631 0.28 3.31 32.22
N ILE A 632 -0.39 4.18 32.97
CA ILE A 632 -1.07 5.37 32.46
C ILE A 632 -0.35 6.60 32.98
N ASP A 633 0.05 7.46 32.06
CA ASP A 633 0.51 8.80 32.33
C ASP A 633 -0.56 9.80 31.87
N ASN A 634 -0.90 10.77 32.72
CA ASN A 634 -1.78 11.87 32.33
C ASN A 634 -1.51 13.11 33.18
N ARG A 635 -1.55 14.30 32.55
CA ARG A 635 -1.40 15.62 33.20
C ARG A 635 -2.19 15.73 34.51
N THR A 636 -3.46 15.33 34.48
CA THR A 636 -4.33 15.29 35.67
C THR A 636 -4.39 13.87 36.19
N VAL A 637 -3.68 13.61 37.28
CA VAL A 637 -3.54 12.28 37.89
C VAL A 637 -4.90 11.66 38.25
N ASP A 638 -5.86 12.47 38.69
CA ASP A 638 -7.20 11.99 39.03
C ASP A 638 -7.95 11.40 37.83
N ASN A 639 -7.72 11.91 36.62
CA ASN A 639 -8.31 11.35 35.41
C ASN A 639 -7.71 9.98 35.08
N ALA A 640 -6.38 9.81 35.23
CA ALA A 640 -5.73 8.51 35.08
C ALA A 640 -6.21 7.51 36.15
N LYS A 641 -6.35 7.95 37.42
CA LYS A 641 -6.90 7.12 38.51
C LYS A 641 -8.33 6.66 38.21
N LYS A 642 -9.21 7.55 37.74
CA LYS A 642 -10.58 7.20 37.34
C LYS A 642 -10.58 6.16 36.21
N LEU A 643 -9.69 6.32 35.22
CA LEU A 643 -9.54 5.38 34.11
C LEU A 643 -9.04 4.00 34.58
N ALA A 644 -8.03 3.97 35.45
CA ALA A 644 -7.50 2.74 36.05
C ALA A 644 -8.59 2.00 36.85
N VAL A 645 -9.29 2.70 37.75
CA VAL A 645 -10.39 2.12 38.56
C VAL A 645 -11.49 1.52 37.68
N TYR A 646 -11.87 2.20 36.59
CA TYR A 646 -12.83 1.68 35.62
C TYR A 646 -12.37 0.33 35.06
N TYR A 647 -11.12 0.27 34.55
CA TYR A 647 -10.60 -0.94 33.93
C TYR A 647 -10.26 -2.07 34.91
N HIS A 648 -9.88 -1.78 36.16
CA HIS A 648 -9.75 -2.78 37.21
C HIS A 648 -11.10 -3.43 37.53
N ARG A 649 -12.18 -2.64 37.61
CA ARG A 649 -13.54 -3.17 37.82
C ARG A 649 -13.99 -3.99 36.62
N TRP A 650 -13.78 -3.46 35.41
CA TRP A 650 -14.09 -4.16 34.17
C TRP A 650 -13.36 -5.51 34.07
N ALA A 651 -12.05 -5.56 34.35
CA ALA A 651 -11.26 -6.80 34.27
C ALA A 651 -11.76 -7.89 35.21
N LYS A 652 -12.25 -7.54 36.41
CA LYS A 652 -12.88 -8.50 37.34
C LYS A 652 -14.12 -9.18 36.74
N THR A 653 -14.83 -8.51 35.82
CA THR A 653 -15.99 -9.12 35.12
C THR A 653 -15.58 -10.11 34.03
N LYS A 654 -14.31 -10.07 33.58
CA LYS A 654 -13.77 -10.94 32.52
C LYS A 654 -12.95 -12.06 33.17
N PHE A 655 -13.67 -13.03 33.77
CA PHE A 655 -13.18 -14.31 34.33
C PHE A 655 -11.69 -14.34 34.74
N GLY A 656 -11.36 -13.87 35.95
CA GLY A 656 -10.08 -14.18 36.61
C GLY A 656 -8.81 -13.66 35.92
N THR A 657 -8.91 -12.71 34.98
CA THR A 657 -7.74 -12.18 34.28
C THR A 657 -6.97 -11.21 35.17
N GLU A 658 -5.70 -11.52 35.51
CA GLU A 658 -4.80 -10.55 36.14
C GLU A 658 -4.53 -9.41 35.14
N PHE A 659 -5.10 -8.24 35.42
CA PHE A 659 -4.92 -7.03 34.61
C PHE A 659 -4.41 -5.91 35.53
N GLN A 660 -3.15 -5.54 35.33
CA GLN A 660 -2.44 -4.58 36.16
C GLN A 660 -2.39 -3.24 35.43
N LEU A 661 -3.13 -2.27 35.97
CA LEU A 661 -3.04 -0.86 35.58
C LEU A 661 -2.45 -0.03 36.71
N GLU A 662 -1.37 0.69 36.42
CA GLU A 662 -0.74 1.62 37.35
C GLU A 662 -0.72 3.04 36.79
N VAL A 663 -0.81 4.04 37.67
CA VAL A 663 -0.75 5.45 37.29
C VAL A 663 0.63 5.97 37.64
N ILE A 664 1.34 6.53 36.66
CA ILE A 664 2.71 7.05 36.79
C ILE A 664 2.79 8.51 36.34
N ARG A 665 3.87 9.22 36.70
CA ARG A 665 4.14 10.61 36.26
C ARG A 665 5.47 10.74 35.51
N PRO A 666 5.53 11.50 34.40
CA PRO A 666 6.61 11.43 33.40
C PRO A 666 7.97 11.98 33.85
N VAL A 667 8.00 12.74 34.95
CA VAL A 667 9.19 13.51 35.34
C VAL A 667 9.80 13.06 36.69
N ASP A 668 8.99 12.51 37.61
CA ASP A 668 9.45 12.25 38.99
C ASP A 668 9.39 10.78 39.43
N ASP A 669 8.56 9.94 38.78
CA ASP A 669 8.34 8.57 39.26
C ASP A 669 9.31 7.57 38.59
N PRO A 670 10.02 6.72 39.37
CA PRO A 670 10.75 5.60 38.80
C PRO A 670 9.76 4.62 38.13
N TRP A 671 10.20 3.97 37.06
CA TRP A 671 9.41 2.89 36.46
C TRP A 671 9.13 1.80 37.51
N PRO A 672 7.91 1.22 37.59
CA PRO A 672 7.60 0.20 38.60
C PRO A 672 8.58 -0.97 38.53
N ALA A 673 9.35 -1.20 39.60
CA ALA A 673 10.45 -2.16 39.61
C ALA A 673 10.03 -3.62 39.37
N HIS A 674 8.74 -3.93 39.55
CA HIS A 674 8.17 -5.25 39.32
C HIS A 674 7.67 -5.45 37.87
N MET A 675 7.66 -4.40 37.05
CA MET A 675 7.29 -4.45 35.64
C MET A 675 8.53 -4.33 34.75
N ARG A 676 8.46 -4.94 33.56
CA ARG A 676 9.48 -4.69 32.53
C ARG A 676 9.30 -3.30 31.95
N LEU A 677 10.37 -2.73 31.40
CA LEU A 677 10.28 -1.50 30.63
C LEU A 677 9.25 -1.64 29.49
N PRO A 678 8.54 -0.56 29.13
CA PRO A 678 7.51 -0.62 28.11
C PRO A 678 8.13 -0.91 26.75
N THR A 679 7.52 -1.84 26.01
CA THR A 679 7.85 -2.08 24.58
C THR A 679 6.74 -1.58 23.66
N ILE A 680 5.66 -1.03 24.24
CA ILE A 680 4.54 -0.42 23.54
C ILE A 680 4.27 0.92 24.22
N VAL A 681 4.26 2.00 23.44
CA VAL A 681 3.93 3.35 23.94
C VAL A 681 2.87 3.95 23.02
N VAL A 682 1.78 4.46 23.59
CA VAL A 682 0.70 5.08 22.80
C VAL A 682 0.42 6.48 23.32
N SER A 683 0.70 7.48 22.49
CA SER A 683 0.32 8.88 22.74
C SER A 683 -1.14 9.08 22.33
N CYS A 684 -2.00 9.40 23.29
CA CYS A 684 -3.43 9.65 23.09
C CYS A 684 -3.78 11.15 23.24
N LEU A 685 -2.81 12.03 22.99
CA LEU A 685 -2.96 13.47 23.08
C LEU A 685 -3.54 14.05 21.78
N PRO A 686 -4.34 15.13 21.83
CA PRO A 686 -4.88 15.76 20.63
C PRO A 686 -3.81 16.59 19.89
N ALA A 687 -3.92 16.65 18.56
CA ALA A 687 -3.03 17.44 17.69
C ALA A 687 -3.27 18.97 17.74
N GLN A 688 -4.46 19.39 18.15
CA GLN A 688 -4.92 20.78 18.10
C GLN A 688 -5.46 21.25 19.46
N LYS A 689 -5.40 22.56 19.69
CA LYS A 689 -6.03 23.18 20.87
C LYS A 689 -7.54 23.01 20.81
N ILE A 690 -8.15 22.68 21.94
CA ILE A 690 -9.60 22.65 22.10
C ILE A 690 -9.96 23.75 23.11
N GLY A 691 -10.78 24.72 22.69
CA GLY A 691 -11.14 25.86 23.54
C GLY A 691 -9.91 26.70 23.93
N THR A 692 -9.77 26.99 25.23
CA THR A 692 -8.71 27.86 25.79
C THR A 692 -7.46 27.10 26.27
N GLU A 693 -7.38 25.77 26.13
CA GLU A 693 -6.24 24.99 26.61
C GLU A 693 -5.04 25.06 25.65
N SER A 694 -3.83 25.25 26.20
CA SER A 694 -2.57 25.22 25.44
C SER A 694 -2.20 23.80 25.01
N LEU A 695 -1.54 23.67 23.84
CA LEU A 695 -0.87 22.42 23.46
C LEU A 695 0.13 22.05 24.57
N ILE A 696 0.06 20.81 25.04
CA ILE A 696 0.86 20.35 26.17
C ILE A 696 2.19 19.83 25.62
N ASP A 697 3.30 20.41 26.07
CA ASP A 697 4.64 19.87 25.87
C ASP A 697 4.82 18.66 26.81
N VAL A 698 4.55 17.46 26.30
CA VAL A 698 4.71 16.20 27.03
C VAL A 698 5.94 15.48 26.50
N ARG A 699 6.83 15.11 27.41
CA ARG A 699 7.96 14.19 27.17
C ARG A 699 7.87 13.04 28.16
N VAL A 700 8.41 11.88 27.80
CA VAL A 700 8.55 10.74 28.70
C VAL A 700 9.97 10.67 29.27
N SER A 701 10.14 10.11 30.46
CA SER A 701 11.47 9.94 31.05
C SER A 701 12.34 9.01 30.19
N GLU A 702 13.55 9.44 29.85
CA GLU A 702 14.56 8.65 29.12
C GLU A 702 14.79 7.26 29.72
N LYS A 703 14.73 7.15 31.05
CA LYS A 703 14.91 5.88 31.77
C LYS A 703 13.85 4.83 31.39
N TRP A 704 12.67 5.26 30.94
CA TRP A 704 11.58 4.36 30.56
C TRP A 704 11.76 3.82 29.14
N LEU A 705 12.51 4.52 28.28
CA LEU A 705 12.72 4.15 26.88
C LEU A 705 13.94 3.25 26.64
N GLN A 706 14.65 2.87 27.71
CA GLN A 706 15.86 2.03 27.69
C GLN A 706 15.61 0.52 27.44
N SER A 707 14.47 0.16 26.84
CA SER A 707 14.21 -1.23 26.44
C SER A 707 15.28 -1.70 25.46
N THR A 708 15.96 -2.81 25.77
CA THR A 708 17.08 -3.33 24.95
C THR A 708 16.68 -3.77 23.54
N THR A 709 15.39 -4.04 23.32
CA THR A 709 14.85 -4.45 22.01
C THR A 709 14.03 -3.34 21.35
N GLY A 710 14.00 -2.15 21.94
CA GLY A 710 13.10 -1.07 21.56
C GLY A 710 11.63 -1.45 21.78
N GLY A 711 10.77 -1.01 20.85
CA GLY A 711 9.33 -1.16 20.95
C GLY A 711 8.56 -0.55 19.79
N VAL A 712 7.25 -0.40 19.95
CA VAL A 712 6.40 0.35 19.03
C VAL A 712 5.88 1.59 19.75
N PHE A 713 6.11 2.76 19.15
CA PHE A 713 5.46 4.00 19.53
C PHE A 713 4.35 4.31 18.53
N LEU A 714 3.15 4.59 19.03
CA LEU A 714 2.02 5.02 18.21
C LEU A 714 1.58 6.41 18.65
N GLU A 715 1.66 7.36 17.73
CA GLU A 715 1.05 8.67 17.88
C GLU A 715 -0.39 8.64 17.34
N VAL A 716 -1.35 9.10 18.14
CA VAL A 716 -2.75 9.19 17.71
C VAL A 716 -3.00 10.51 16.99
N ALA A 717 -2.27 11.56 17.34
CA ALA A 717 -2.36 12.87 16.70
C ALA A 717 -1.92 12.79 15.22
N TYR A 718 -2.70 13.40 14.33
CA TYR A 718 -2.30 13.65 12.95
C TYR A 718 -2.54 15.14 12.62
N GLY A 719 -1.56 15.79 11.98
CA GLY A 719 -1.59 17.22 11.70
C GLY A 719 -0.22 17.82 11.38
N PRO A 720 -0.14 19.11 11.02
CA PRO A 720 1.06 19.74 10.48
C PRO A 720 2.20 19.99 11.48
N SER A 721 1.96 19.85 12.78
CA SER A 721 2.96 20.07 13.83
C SER A 721 3.40 18.72 14.42
N LYS A 722 4.70 18.43 14.43
CA LYS A 722 5.25 17.31 15.18
C LYS A 722 5.09 17.58 16.67
N THR A 723 4.57 16.61 17.42
CA THR A 723 4.47 16.72 18.88
C THR A 723 5.87 16.57 19.48
N PRO A 724 6.22 17.27 20.58
CA PRO A 724 7.52 17.09 21.24
C PRO A 724 7.81 15.63 21.62
N LEU A 725 6.77 14.86 21.96
CA LEU A 725 6.87 13.43 22.21
C LEU A 725 7.22 12.64 20.95
N LEU A 726 6.61 12.97 19.81
CA LEU A 726 6.96 12.34 18.53
C LEU A 726 8.43 12.62 18.18
N GLU A 727 8.90 13.86 18.35
CA GLU A 727 10.31 14.22 18.15
C GLU A 727 11.23 13.40 19.05
N GLN A 728 10.94 13.32 20.35
CA GLN A 728 11.68 12.48 21.28
C GLN A 728 11.73 11.02 20.79
N MET A 729 10.60 10.44 20.39
CA MET A 729 10.55 9.05 19.94
C MET A 729 11.28 8.79 18.62
N LEU A 730 11.37 9.79 17.73
CA LEU A 730 12.14 9.70 16.49
C LEU A 730 13.65 9.53 16.77
N GLU A 731 14.18 10.16 17.82
CA GLU A 731 15.58 10.00 18.24
C GLU A 731 15.90 8.55 18.66
N HIS A 732 14.90 7.82 19.16
CA HIS A 732 15.03 6.42 19.60
C HIS A 732 14.87 5.38 18.49
N THR A 733 14.61 5.77 17.25
CA THR A 733 14.48 4.82 16.12
C THR A 733 15.76 3.99 15.91
N SER A 734 16.92 4.59 16.13
CA SER A 734 18.24 3.93 16.13
C SER A 734 18.39 2.83 17.19
N THR A 735 17.60 2.89 18.26
CA THR A 735 17.60 1.93 19.38
C THR A 735 16.52 0.84 19.25
N GLY A 736 15.91 0.72 18.07
CA GLY A 736 14.94 -0.34 17.76
C GLY A 736 13.48 0.04 18.02
N TRP A 737 13.18 1.31 18.30
CA TRP A 737 11.80 1.79 18.35
C TRP A 737 11.24 2.02 16.94
N VAL A 738 10.02 1.52 16.71
CA VAL A 738 9.27 1.79 15.48
C VAL A 738 8.23 2.85 15.78
N VAL A 739 8.35 4.00 15.11
CA VAL A 739 7.40 5.12 15.22
C VAL A 739 6.31 4.95 14.18
N VAL A 740 5.06 4.93 14.63
CA VAL A 740 3.86 4.85 13.81
C VAL A 740 3.06 6.14 14.00
N ASP A 741 2.78 6.83 12.89
CA ASP A 741 2.09 8.12 12.90
C ASP A 741 0.56 7.99 13.00
N GLY A 742 -0.09 9.12 13.29
CA GLY A 742 -1.54 9.19 13.39
C GLY A 742 -2.27 9.04 12.04
N LEU A 743 -1.60 9.23 10.90
CA LEU A 743 -2.20 9.01 9.57
C LEU A 743 -2.41 7.51 9.32
N SER A 744 -1.44 6.69 9.70
CA SER A 744 -1.54 5.24 9.66
C SER A 744 -2.72 4.74 10.51
N LEU A 745 -2.88 5.31 11.71
CA LEU A 745 -4.03 5.04 12.56
C LEU A 745 -5.35 5.47 11.92
N LEU A 746 -5.40 6.68 11.35
CA LEU A 746 -6.59 7.23 10.69
C LEU A 746 -7.08 6.31 9.56
N VAL A 747 -6.15 5.76 8.76
CA VAL A 747 -6.48 4.79 7.72
C VAL A 747 -7.03 3.50 8.33
N GLU A 748 -6.33 2.90 9.30
CA GLU A 748 -6.72 1.59 9.84
C GLU A 748 -8.09 1.64 10.55
N GLN A 749 -8.39 2.71 11.29
CA GLN A 749 -9.74 2.90 11.85
C GLN A 749 -10.78 3.17 10.75
N GLY A 750 -10.39 3.88 9.69
CA GLY A 750 -11.24 4.29 8.59
C GLY A 750 -11.69 3.12 7.73
N ILE A 751 -10.80 2.13 7.52
CA ILE A 751 -11.10 0.86 6.85
C ILE A 751 -12.24 0.14 7.59
N ALA A 752 -12.10 -0.04 8.90
CA ALA A 752 -13.13 -0.70 9.72
C ALA A 752 -14.46 0.09 9.70
N GLN A 753 -14.38 1.42 9.74
CA GLN A 753 -15.56 2.28 9.66
C GLN A 753 -16.26 2.19 8.30
N TYR A 754 -15.51 2.18 7.20
CA TYR A 754 -16.05 1.98 5.85
C TYR A 754 -16.79 0.65 5.74
N GLU A 755 -16.18 -0.43 6.22
CA GLU A 755 -16.77 -1.77 6.18
C GLU A 755 -18.04 -1.86 7.04
N LEU A 756 -18.07 -1.19 8.20
CA LEU A 756 -19.27 -1.10 9.05
C LEU A 756 -20.42 -0.33 8.38
N PHE A 757 -20.11 0.77 7.69
CA PHE A 757 -21.08 1.64 7.03
C PHE A 757 -21.66 1.02 5.76
N THR A 758 -20.81 0.39 4.95
CA THR A 758 -21.20 -0.13 3.63
C THR A 758 -21.55 -1.61 3.66
N LYS A 759 -21.12 -2.34 4.68
CA LYS A 759 -21.08 -3.81 4.71
C LYS A 759 -20.33 -4.40 3.51
N ARG A 760 -19.34 -3.67 2.98
CA ARG A 760 -18.49 -4.08 1.84
C ARG A 760 -17.01 -3.92 2.17
N PRO A 761 -16.12 -4.72 1.55
CA PRO A 761 -14.69 -4.57 1.75
C PRO A 761 -14.20 -3.19 1.33
N ALA A 762 -13.37 -2.57 2.16
CA ALA A 762 -12.78 -1.27 1.84
C ALA A 762 -11.68 -1.41 0.76
N PRO A 763 -11.62 -0.50 -0.23
CA PRO A 763 -10.50 -0.39 -1.16
C PRO A 763 -9.32 0.29 -0.46
N VAL A 764 -8.54 -0.47 0.30
CA VAL A 764 -7.50 0.04 1.22
C VAL A 764 -6.44 0.81 0.49
N HIS A 765 -6.01 0.34 -0.69
CA HIS A 765 -5.00 1.04 -1.49
C HIS A 765 -5.45 2.46 -1.89
N VAL A 766 -6.71 2.64 -2.26
CA VAL A 766 -7.30 3.96 -2.59
C VAL A 766 -7.35 4.84 -1.35
N MET A 767 -7.84 4.30 -0.24
CA MET A 767 -7.95 5.05 1.02
C MET A 767 -6.57 5.52 1.50
N ARG A 768 -5.54 4.68 1.38
CA ARG A 768 -4.15 5.03 1.72
C ARG A 768 -3.59 6.10 0.79
N ALA A 769 -3.73 5.93 -0.52
CA ALA A 769 -3.20 6.86 -1.51
C ALA A 769 -3.78 8.27 -1.31
N VAL A 770 -5.10 8.39 -1.14
CA VAL A 770 -5.76 9.70 -0.95
C VAL A 770 -5.36 10.35 0.37
N ILE A 771 -5.22 9.59 1.46
CA ILE A 771 -4.70 10.16 2.72
C ILE A 771 -3.27 10.66 2.54
N GLN A 772 -2.42 9.93 1.80
CA GLN A 772 -1.07 10.39 1.50
C GLN A 772 -1.09 11.67 0.66
N GLU A 773 -1.84 11.71 -0.43
CA GLU A 773 -1.99 12.89 -1.31
C GLU A 773 -2.62 14.10 -0.59
N ASP A 774 -3.61 13.90 0.28
CA ASP A 774 -4.25 15.01 0.98
C ASP A 774 -3.43 15.46 2.18
N ALA A 775 -2.68 14.54 2.82
CA ALA A 775 -1.64 14.91 3.76
C ALA A 775 -0.56 15.77 3.07
N VAL A 776 -0.23 15.48 1.81
CA VAL A 776 0.67 16.31 1.00
C VAL A 776 0.07 17.71 0.80
N LYS A 777 -1.18 17.80 0.34
CA LYS A 777 -1.87 19.08 0.06
C LYS A 777 -2.12 19.95 1.29
N HIS A 778 -2.34 19.35 2.47
CA HIS A 778 -2.68 20.08 3.70
C HIS A 778 -1.48 20.31 4.64
N GLY A 779 -0.24 20.19 4.14
CA GLY A 779 0.96 20.65 4.84
C GLY A 779 1.62 19.63 5.79
N THR A 780 1.41 18.33 5.55
CA THR A 780 2.12 17.22 6.24
C THR A 780 3.26 16.60 5.42
N MET A 781 3.62 17.16 4.25
CA MET A 781 4.85 16.79 3.52
C MET A 781 6.09 17.50 4.07
N ALA A 782 7.14 16.69 4.27
CA ALA A 782 8.54 17.12 4.30
C ALA A 782 8.94 17.71 2.95
N TYR A 783 9.89 18.65 2.97
CA TYR A 783 10.46 19.22 1.75
C TYR A 783 11.10 18.13 0.88
N GLN A 784 10.83 18.15 -0.43
CA GLN A 784 11.35 17.12 -1.33
C GLN A 784 12.31 17.69 -2.38
N PRO A 785 13.49 17.07 -2.59
CA PRO A 785 14.41 17.51 -3.61
C PRO A 785 13.88 17.18 -5.02
N ALA A 786 13.93 18.17 -5.91
CA ALA A 786 13.71 17.99 -7.34
C ALA A 786 14.88 18.57 -8.16
N ILE A 787 14.91 18.23 -9.45
CA ILE A 787 15.88 18.76 -10.40
C ILE A 787 15.24 18.89 -11.79
N MET A 788 15.63 19.89 -12.57
CA MET A 788 15.18 20.00 -13.96
C MET A 788 15.97 19.04 -14.86
N SER A 789 15.31 18.37 -15.80
CA SER A 789 15.95 17.41 -16.71
C SER A 789 17.12 18.02 -17.49
N ALA A 790 16.98 19.26 -17.99
CA ALA A 790 18.06 19.94 -18.70
C ALA A 790 19.26 20.26 -17.80
N SER A 791 19.06 20.41 -16.48
CA SER A 791 20.16 20.63 -15.53
C SER A 791 21.11 19.43 -15.47
N LEU A 792 20.70 18.26 -15.94
CA LEU A 792 21.51 17.05 -16.05
C LEU A 792 22.22 16.93 -17.41
N GLY A 793 22.23 17.99 -18.22
CA GLY A 793 22.90 18.06 -19.52
C GLY A 793 21.94 18.35 -20.67
N ARG A 794 22.47 18.78 -21.83
CA ARG A 794 21.66 19.09 -23.02
C ARG A 794 21.05 17.84 -23.69
N ALA A 795 19.84 17.96 -24.20
CA ALA A 795 19.07 16.83 -24.77
C ALA A 795 19.73 16.18 -25.99
N TRP A 796 20.41 16.98 -26.83
CA TRP A 796 21.10 16.48 -28.02
C TRP A 796 22.45 15.80 -27.73
N ILE A 797 22.94 15.86 -26.50
CA ILE A 797 24.20 15.23 -26.06
C ILE A 797 23.92 14.07 -25.10
N HIS A 798 22.98 14.28 -24.18
CA HIS A 798 22.70 13.38 -23.07
C HIS A 798 21.27 12.85 -23.18
N ALA A 799 21.13 11.53 -23.29
CA ALA A 799 19.84 10.87 -23.43
C ALA A 799 18.99 10.98 -22.13
N LEU A 800 17.71 11.30 -22.28
CA LEU A 800 16.78 11.49 -21.16
C LEU A 800 16.65 10.27 -20.22
N PRO A 801 16.60 9.00 -20.68
CA PRO A 801 16.57 7.85 -19.78
C PRO A 801 17.76 7.77 -18.82
N ASN A 802 18.96 8.16 -19.27
CA ASN A 802 20.13 8.22 -18.40
C ASN A 802 19.98 9.33 -17.36
N LYS A 803 19.51 10.53 -17.76
CA LYS A 803 19.26 11.64 -16.83
C LYS A 803 18.30 11.26 -15.70
N ILE A 804 17.16 10.65 -16.05
CA ILE A 804 16.15 10.15 -15.09
C ILE A 804 16.80 9.15 -14.13
N THR A 805 17.60 8.21 -14.66
CA THR A 805 18.31 7.22 -13.84
C THR A 805 19.29 7.87 -12.87
N GLN A 806 20.09 8.85 -13.33
CA GLN A 806 21.06 9.55 -12.48
C GLN A 806 20.38 10.41 -11.41
N ALA A 807 19.29 11.10 -11.73
CA ALA A 807 18.51 11.85 -10.76
C ALA A 807 17.96 10.95 -9.64
N SER A 808 17.34 9.83 -10.02
CA SER A 808 16.80 8.84 -9.07
C SER A 808 17.92 8.26 -8.21
N THR A 809 19.03 7.85 -8.82
CA THR A 809 20.19 7.26 -8.11
C THR A 809 20.82 8.24 -7.13
N ALA A 810 20.87 9.53 -7.47
CA ALA A 810 21.38 10.57 -6.59
C ALA A 810 20.46 10.84 -5.39
N GLY A 811 19.19 10.45 -5.46
CA GLY A 811 18.22 10.56 -4.35
C GLY A 811 17.17 11.64 -4.51
N PHE A 812 17.04 12.26 -5.70
CA PHE A 812 15.93 13.16 -6.00
C PHE A 812 14.58 12.43 -5.91
N LYS A 813 13.52 13.19 -5.63
CA LYS A 813 12.14 12.70 -5.54
C LYS A 813 11.25 13.27 -6.63
N GLY A 814 11.58 14.46 -7.13
CA GLY A 814 10.89 15.10 -8.24
C GLY A 814 11.81 15.38 -9.43
N ILE A 815 11.22 15.51 -10.62
CA ILE A 815 11.89 16.00 -11.82
C ILE A 815 10.98 16.95 -12.60
N GLU A 816 11.54 18.07 -13.05
CA GLU A 816 10.87 18.93 -14.05
C GLU A 816 11.29 18.45 -15.44
N ILE A 817 10.33 18.25 -16.33
CA ILE A 817 10.64 17.87 -17.71
C ILE A 817 10.82 19.15 -18.52
N PHE A 818 12.04 19.35 -19.01
CA PHE A 818 12.34 20.40 -19.95
C PHE A 818 11.82 20.01 -21.34
N TYR A 819 11.08 20.88 -22.02
CA TYR A 819 10.39 20.54 -23.28
C TYR A 819 11.36 20.08 -24.37
N GLU A 820 12.59 20.59 -24.37
CA GLU A 820 13.64 20.14 -25.29
C GLU A 820 13.98 18.66 -25.08
N ASP A 821 14.01 18.16 -23.84
CA ASP A 821 14.22 16.73 -23.58
C ASP A 821 13.06 15.88 -24.08
N LEU A 822 11.81 16.36 -23.91
CA LEU A 822 10.63 15.69 -24.46
C LEU A 822 10.68 15.66 -26.00
N ASP A 823 10.99 16.78 -26.65
CA ASP A 823 11.05 16.90 -28.11
C ASP A 823 12.14 16.00 -28.69
N TYR A 824 13.37 16.04 -28.16
CA TYR A 824 14.46 15.18 -28.62
C TYR A 824 14.18 13.69 -28.38
N PHE A 825 13.56 13.33 -27.26
CA PHE A 825 13.15 11.96 -27.02
C PHE A 825 12.05 11.52 -28.00
N ALA A 826 11.12 12.41 -28.36
CA ALA A 826 10.14 12.14 -29.40
C ALA A 826 10.80 11.95 -30.79
N ARG A 827 11.81 12.75 -31.14
CA ARG A 827 12.61 12.59 -32.36
C ARG A 827 13.31 11.25 -32.41
N GLU A 828 13.96 10.86 -31.31
CA GLU A 828 14.66 9.59 -31.16
C GLU A 828 13.71 8.39 -31.36
N LEU A 829 12.53 8.45 -30.73
CA LEU A 829 11.54 7.38 -30.78
C LEU A 829 10.81 7.28 -32.13
N SER A 830 10.58 8.41 -32.80
CA SER A 830 9.88 8.45 -34.09
C SER A 830 10.83 8.36 -35.29
N HIS A 831 12.13 8.49 -35.06
CA HIS A 831 13.16 8.65 -36.10
C HIS A 831 12.86 9.81 -37.06
N SER A 832 12.30 10.92 -36.54
CA SER A 832 11.94 12.13 -37.29
C SER A 832 12.52 13.37 -36.62
N GLU A 833 13.10 14.29 -37.41
CA GLU A 833 13.59 15.59 -36.91
C GLU A 833 12.45 16.55 -36.52
N THR A 834 11.24 16.32 -37.05
CA THR A 834 10.04 17.08 -36.73
C THR A 834 8.96 16.09 -36.27
N PRO A 835 8.92 15.74 -34.97
CA PRO A 835 8.01 14.73 -34.46
C PRO A 835 6.56 15.26 -34.56
N SER A 836 5.62 14.38 -34.93
CA SER A 836 4.19 14.73 -34.93
C SER A 836 3.68 14.91 -33.50
N SER A 837 2.52 15.57 -33.34
CA SER A 837 1.85 15.67 -32.03
C SER A 837 1.65 14.29 -31.37
N ASP A 838 1.27 13.28 -32.13
CA ASP A 838 1.13 11.90 -31.62
C ASP A 838 2.46 11.31 -31.15
N SER A 839 3.56 11.64 -31.84
CA SER A 839 4.91 11.20 -31.45
C SER A 839 5.34 11.85 -30.13
N ILE A 840 5.01 13.12 -29.93
CA ILE A 840 5.26 13.84 -28.68
C ILE A 840 4.42 13.26 -27.54
N LEU A 841 3.14 12.95 -27.78
CA LEU A 841 2.27 12.34 -26.76
C LEU A 841 2.73 10.92 -26.37
N ASN A 842 3.20 10.12 -27.34
CA ASN A 842 3.81 8.82 -27.08
C ASN A 842 5.14 8.94 -26.29
N ALA A 843 5.96 9.95 -26.60
CA ALA A 843 7.16 10.23 -25.82
C ALA A 843 6.81 10.61 -24.38
N ALA A 844 5.75 11.40 -24.17
CA ALA A 844 5.25 11.75 -22.85
C ALA A 844 4.80 10.50 -22.04
N ASP A 845 4.03 9.59 -22.64
CA ASP A 845 3.62 8.32 -21.98
C ASP A 845 4.86 7.48 -21.56
N LYS A 846 5.90 7.45 -22.40
CA LYS A 846 7.15 6.73 -22.10
C LYS A 846 7.98 7.42 -21.01
N ILE A 847 8.05 8.75 -21.02
CA ILE A 847 8.73 9.51 -19.97
C ILE A 847 8.04 9.29 -18.63
N HIS A 848 6.70 9.32 -18.60
CA HIS A 848 5.94 8.98 -17.40
C HIS A 848 6.30 7.60 -16.87
N SER A 849 6.29 6.58 -17.73
CA SER A 849 6.65 5.19 -17.37
C SER A 849 8.08 5.07 -16.84
N LEU A 850 9.03 5.81 -17.43
CA LEU A 850 10.43 5.84 -16.98
C LEU A 850 10.57 6.48 -15.60
N CYS A 851 9.92 7.62 -15.37
CA CYS A 851 9.93 8.32 -14.09
C CYS A 851 9.24 7.49 -12.98
N GLU A 852 8.08 6.86 -13.27
CA GLU A 852 7.42 5.94 -12.33
C GLU A 852 8.33 4.76 -11.96
N SER A 853 8.98 4.14 -12.95
CA SER A 853 9.92 3.04 -12.72
C SER A 853 11.14 3.45 -11.90
N ALA A 854 11.57 4.72 -12.04
CA ALA A 854 12.66 5.31 -11.29
C ALA A 854 12.24 5.89 -9.93
N GLY A 855 10.94 5.89 -9.60
CA GLY A 855 10.41 6.48 -8.37
C GLY A 855 10.54 8.01 -8.30
N LEU A 856 10.49 8.69 -9.45
CA LEU A 856 10.51 10.15 -9.56
C LEU A 856 9.12 10.70 -9.94
N GLU A 857 8.64 11.69 -9.21
CA GLU A 857 7.44 12.44 -9.56
C GLU A 857 7.76 13.52 -10.61
N ILE A 858 6.95 13.61 -11.67
CA ILE A 858 7.09 14.70 -12.65
C ILE A 858 6.34 15.92 -12.10
N ILE A 859 7.08 16.94 -11.67
CA ILE A 859 6.50 18.07 -10.93
C ILE A 859 5.99 19.19 -11.85
N GLY A 860 6.42 19.21 -13.10
CA GLY A 860 5.96 20.15 -14.11
C GLY A 860 6.62 19.96 -15.48
N LEU A 861 5.99 20.52 -16.51
CA LEU A 861 6.53 20.65 -17.85
C LEU A 861 6.91 22.11 -18.11
N GLN A 862 8.14 22.36 -18.52
CA GLN A 862 8.66 23.71 -18.73
C GLN A 862 9.65 23.80 -19.90
N PRO A 863 9.87 24.96 -20.52
CA PRO A 863 9.12 26.20 -20.38
C PRO A 863 8.14 26.38 -21.56
N PHE A 864 6.95 26.92 -21.29
CA PHE A 864 6.06 27.41 -22.34
C PHE A 864 6.41 28.86 -22.69
N LEU A 865 7.35 29.04 -23.62
CA LEU A 865 7.97 30.34 -23.93
C LEU A 865 7.09 31.29 -24.76
N PHE A 866 7.31 32.59 -24.54
CA PHE A 866 6.88 33.70 -25.40
C PHE A 866 5.36 33.86 -25.57
N TYR A 867 4.59 33.58 -24.53
CA TYR A 867 3.14 33.53 -24.63
C TYR A 867 2.45 34.89 -24.47
N GLU A 868 2.61 35.52 -23.32
CA GLU A 868 1.78 36.65 -22.93
C GLU A 868 2.27 37.99 -23.52
N GLY A 869 1.34 38.90 -23.79
CA GLY A 869 1.64 40.29 -24.14
C GLY A 869 2.11 40.50 -25.58
N LEU A 870 1.87 39.56 -26.50
CA LEU A 870 2.24 39.70 -27.91
C LEU A 870 1.42 40.79 -28.63
N LYS A 871 2.10 41.68 -29.38
CA LYS A 871 1.43 42.62 -30.30
C LYS A 871 0.80 41.91 -31.48
N ASP A 872 1.46 40.87 -32.00
CA ASP A 872 0.92 40.02 -33.04
C ASP A 872 -0.09 39.02 -32.44
N ARG A 873 -1.37 39.33 -32.60
CA ARG A 873 -2.45 38.48 -32.10
C ARG A 873 -2.65 37.21 -32.94
N GLU A 874 -2.16 37.13 -34.18
CA GLU A 874 -2.17 35.87 -34.93
C GLU A 874 -1.15 34.89 -34.33
N GLN A 875 0.00 35.40 -33.89
CA GLN A 875 0.99 34.59 -33.18
C GLN A 875 0.48 34.12 -31.80
N HIS A 876 -0.30 34.96 -31.10
CA HIS A 876 -1.01 34.54 -29.88
C HIS A 876 -1.91 33.33 -30.12
N GLU A 877 -2.75 33.36 -31.16
CA GLU A 877 -3.66 32.25 -31.51
C GLU A 877 -2.89 30.96 -31.84
N LYS A 878 -1.73 31.05 -32.51
CA LYS A 878 -0.86 29.89 -32.75
C LYS A 878 -0.35 29.28 -31.45
N LEU A 879 -0.05 30.09 -30.45
CA LEU A 879 0.35 29.61 -29.13
C LEU A 879 -0.82 29.03 -28.33
N ILE A 880 -2.05 29.54 -28.50
CA ILE A 880 -3.25 28.90 -27.96
C ILE A 880 -3.43 27.49 -28.53
N GLU A 881 -3.26 27.30 -29.84
CA GLU A 881 -3.29 25.95 -30.45
C GLU A 881 -2.17 25.06 -29.91
N LYS A 882 -0.97 25.60 -29.73
CA LYS A 882 0.14 24.87 -29.09
C LYS A 882 -0.20 24.51 -27.63
N MET A 883 -0.87 25.38 -26.89
CA MET A 883 -1.29 25.14 -25.51
C MET A 883 -2.26 23.97 -25.42
N LYS A 884 -3.18 23.79 -26.38
CA LYS A 884 -4.07 22.62 -26.42
C LYS A 884 -3.31 21.30 -26.50
N LEU A 885 -2.16 21.26 -27.18
CA LEU A 885 -1.28 20.10 -27.17
C LEU A 885 -0.58 19.96 -25.81
N TRP A 886 -0.07 21.04 -25.22
CA TRP A 886 0.56 21.01 -23.89
C TRP A 886 -0.36 20.50 -22.79
N LEU A 887 -1.64 20.87 -22.80
CA LEU A 887 -2.66 20.35 -21.89
C LEU A 887 -2.85 18.83 -22.01
N GLN A 888 -2.59 18.25 -23.19
CA GLN A 888 -2.59 16.81 -23.38
C GLN A 888 -1.26 16.19 -22.91
N ILE A 889 -0.13 16.83 -23.20
CA ILE A 889 1.20 16.35 -22.80
C ILE A 889 1.28 16.21 -21.27
N VAL A 890 0.89 17.22 -20.50
CA VAL A 890 1.02 17.14 -19.03
C VAL A 890 0.21 16.01 -18.42
N LYS A 891 -1.01 15.75 -18.94
CA LYS A 891 -1.81 14.59 -18.53
C LYS A 891 -1.12 13.27 -18.82
N ARG A 892 -0.43 13.17 -19.96
CA ARG A 892 0.34 11.98 -20.38
C ARG A 892 1.62 11.79 -19.56
N LEU A 893 2.26 12.89 -19.17
CA LEU A 893 3.37 12.91 -18.22
C LEU A 893 2.94 12.58 -16.79
N GLY A 894 1.64 12.56 -16.48
CA GLY A 894 1.12 12.36 -15.13
C GLY A 894 1.36 13.55 -14.20
N THR A 895 1.52 14.76 -14.76
CA THR A 895 1.64 16.01 -14.02
C THR A 895 0.47 16.94 -14.34
N ASP A 896 0.17 17.86 -13.43
CA ASP A 896 -0.86 18.86 -13.63
C ASP A 896 -0.30 20.26 -13.84
N THR A 897 1.03 20.46 -13.90
CA THR A 897 1.62 21.80 -13.87
C THR A 897 2.39 22.12 -15.16
N ILE A 898 2.10 23.31 -15.72
CA ILE A 898 2.85 23.92 -16.83
C ILE A 898 3.55 25.18 -16.31
N GLN A 899 4.84 25.33 -16.55
CA GLN A 899 5.56 26.57 -16.22
C GLN A 899 5.58 27.52 -17.41
N ILE A 900 5.22 28.77 -17.17
CA ILE A 900 5.25 29.87 -18.15
C ILE A 900 6.24 30.92 -17.63
N PRO A 901 7.43 31.06 -18.23
CA PRO A 901 8.32 32.15 -17.89
C PRO A 901 7.84 33.47 -18.53
N ALA A 902 8.06 34.57 -17.82
CA ALA A 902 7.72 35.91 -18.28
C ALA A 902 8.40 36.27 -19.60
N ASN A 903 7.66 36.91 -20.50
CA ASN A 903 8.07 37.19 -21.86
C ASN A 903 9.28 38.15 -21.91
N PHE A 904 10.25 37.79 -22.72
CA PHE A 904 11.52 38.51 -22.89
C PHE A 904 11.84 38.80 -24.37
N LEU A 905 10.83 38.74 -25.25
CA LEU A 905 10.94 39.28 -26.60
C LEU A 905 11.20 40.81 -26.55
N PRO A 906 11.80 41.39 -27.60
CA PRO A 906 12.02 42.82 -27.68
C PRO A 906 10.72 43.62 -27.44
N ALA A 907 10.80 44.75 -26.73
CA ALA A 907 9.63 45.60 -26.43
C ALA A 907 8.88 46.07 -27.71
N SER A 908 9.55 46.07 -28.86
CA SER A 908 8.90 46.32 -30.15
C SER A 908 7.82 45.29 -30.51
N GLU A 909 7.92 44.06 -29.99
CA GLU A 909 7.02 42.93 -30.27
C GLU A 909 5.98 42.71 -29.16
N LEU A 910 6.15 43.35 -28.00
CA LEU A 910 5.26 43.21 -26.84
C LEU A 910 4.42 44.46 -26.61
N VAL A 911 3.23 44.27 -26.04
CA VAL A 911 2.31 45.34 -25.66
C VAL A 911 2.73 45.85 -24.27
N ASP A 912 2.83 47.17 -24.10
CA ASP A 912 3.15 47.79 -22.79
C ASP A 912 1.97 47.75 -21.80
N ASP A 913 0.78 47.33 -22.27
CA ASP A 913 -0.45 47.26 -21.47
C ASP A 913 -0.51 45.96 -20.66
N ILE A 914 -0.37 46.10 -19.35
CA ILE A 914 -0.43 45.00 -18.39
C ILE A 914 -1.80 44.29 -18.38
N ASP A 915 -2.89 44.96 -18.78
CA ASP A 915 -4.21 44.33 -18.82
C ASP A 915 -4.31 43.30 -19.95
N VAL A 916 -3.57 43.50 -21.06
CA VAL A 916 -3.44 42.50 -22.14
C VAL A 916 -2.67 41.27 -21.65
N VAL A 917 -1.53 41.50 -20.99
CA VAL A 917 -0.72 40.42 -20.36
C VAL A 917 -1.57 39.58 -19.41
N VAL A 918 -2.32 40.23 -18.53
CA VAL A 918 -3.22 39.55 -17.58
C VAL A 918 -4.34 38.82 -18.30
N SER A 919 -4.90 39.40 -19.37
CA SER A 919 -5.95 38.76 -20.16
C SER A 919 -5.45 37.47 -20.82
N ASP A 920 -4.27 37.49 -21.43
CA ASP A 920 -3.65 36.32 -22.07
C ASP A 920 -3.44 35.20 -21.02
N LEU A 921 -2.82 35.52 -19.89
CA LEU A 921 -2.58 34.53 -18.83
C LEU A 921 -3.87 33.99 -18.20
N ARG A 922 -4.92 34.80 -18.12
CA ARG A 922 -6.24 34.35 -17.66
C ARG A 922 -6.90 33.39 -18.65
N GLU A 923 -6.69 33.59 -19.96
CA GLU A 923 -7.21 32.69 -20.99
C GLU A 923 -6.67 31.26 -20.82
N VAL A 924 -5.35 31.08 -20.67
CA VAL A 924 -4.78 29.74 -20.43
C VAL A 924 -5.18 29.18 -19.07
N ALA A 925 -5.26 30.01 -18.03
CA ALA A 925 -5.77 29.59 -16.73
C ALA A 925 -7.19 29.01 -16.83
N ASP A 926 -8.09 29.68 -17.56
CA ASP A 926 -9.45 29.22 -17.79
C ASP A 926 -9.48 27.91 -18.62
N MET A 927 -8.59 27.77 -19.62
CA MET A 927 -8.42 26.50 -20.35
C MET A 927 -7.97 25.34 -19.43
N GLY A 928 -7.08 25.62 -18.47
CA GLY A 928 -6.62 24.63 -17.49
C GLY A 928 -7.69 24.24 -16.48
N LEU A 929 -8.53 25.19 -16.03
CA LEU A 929 -9.69 24.92 -15.17
C LEU A 929 -10.73 24.04 -15.85
N ALA A 930 -10.87 24.16 -17.17
CA ALA A 930 -11.77 23.31 -17.95
C ALA A 930 -11.28 21.87 -18.11
N GLN A 931 -10.05 21.54 -17.68
CA GLN A 931 -9.52 20.17 -17.74
C GLN A 931 -9.99 19.31 -16.56
N THR A 932 -10.02 18.00 -16.77
CA THR A 932 -10.16 17.00 -15.70
C THR A 932 -9.06 15.95 -15.85
N PRO A 933 -8.14 15.79 -14.87
CA PRO A 933 -7.93 16.69 -13.72
C PRO A 933 -7.57 18.13 -14.16
N VAL A 934 -7.77 19.09 -13.26
CA VAL A 934 -7.46 20.53 -13.50
C VAL A 934 -5.96 20.68 -13.76
N VAL A 935 -5.60 21.48 -14.75
CA VAL A 935 -4.19 21.85 -15.03
C VAL A 935 -3.88 23.21 -14.43
N ARG A 936 -2.74 23.29 -13.73
CA ARG A 936 -2.16 24.44 -13.06
C ARG A 936 -1.07 25.11 -13.90
N PHE A 937 -0.90 26.42 -13.71
CA PHE A 937 0.13 27.22 -14.37
C PHE A 937 1.01 27.93 -13.36
N ALA A 938 2.30 27.61 -13.37
CA ALA A 938 3.31 28.27 -12.56
C ALA A 938 3.96 29.39 -13.39
N TYR A 939 3.61 30.65 -13.11
CA TYR A 939 4.20 31.80 -13.79
C TYR A 939 5.49 32.22 -13.09
N GLU A 940 6.52 32.58 -13.86
CA GLU A 940 7.86 32.83 -13.34
C GLU A 940 8.41 34.16 -13.89
N ASN A 941 8.94 35.03 -13.03
CA ASN A 941 9.68 36.21 -13.49
C ASN A 941 11.12 35.85 -13.84
N LEU A 942 11.60 36.34 -14.98
CA LEU A 942 13.02 36.29 -15.33
C LEU A 942 13.67 37.63 -15.05
N CYS A 943 14.87 37.66 -14.46
CA CYS A 943 15.55 38.92 -14.09
C CYS A 943 15.96 39.82 -15.28
N TRP A 944 15.72 39.32 -16.51
CA TRP A 944 15.92 40.00 -17.78
C TRP A 944 14.65 40.09 -18.65
N SER A 945 13.49 39.67 -18.14
CA SER A 945 12.23 39.77 -18.90
C SER A 945 11.86 41.23 -19.19
N THR A 946 11.07 41.44 -20.25
CA THR A 946 10.86 42.78 -20.80
C THR A 946 9.95 43.62 -19.90
N HIS A 947 8.90 43.01 -19.33
CA HIS A 947 7.94 43.72 -18.49
C HIS A 947 7.89 43.22 -17.04
N VAL A 948 7.89 41.90 -16.81
CA VAL A 948 7.65 41.26 -15.50
C VAL A 948 8.96 40.72 -14.90
N ASP A 949 9.90 41.61 -14.63
CA ASP A 949 11.30 41.29 -14.25
C ASP A 949 11.56 41.24 -12.75
N THR A 950 10.55 41.49 -11.92
CA THR A 950 10.64 41.55 -10.45
C THR A 950 9.50 40.75 -9.82
N VAL A 951 9.71 40.24 -8.60
CA VAL A 951 8.69 39.46 -7.87
C VAL A 951 7.45 40.30 -7.55
N GLN A 952 7.60 41.61 -7.38
CA GLN A 952 6.49 42.55 -7.16
C GLN A 952 5.55 42.57 -8.37
N LYS A 953 6.12 42.68 -9.58
CA LYS A 953 5.34 42.64 -10.82
C LYS A 953 4.75 41.25 -11.09
N LEU A 954 5.52 40.19 -10.80
CA LEU A 954 5.03 38.80 -10.87
C LEU A 954 3.77 38.64 -10.03
N TRP A 955 3.84 39.08 -8.76
CA TRP A 955 2.74 38.96 -7.83
C TRP A 955 1.54 39.81 -8.23
N ASP A 956 1.77 41.00 -8.79
CA ASP A 956 0.70 41.83 -9.31
C ASP A 956 -0.08 41.15 -10.45
N VAL A 957 0.63 40.51 -11.39
CA VAL A 957 -0.01 39.72 -12.46
C VAL A 957 -0.81 38.57 -11.88
N VAL A 958 -0.26 37.79 -10.95
CA VAL A 958 -0.93 36.62 -10.34
C VAL A 958 -2.21 37.03 -9.61
N ARG A 959 -2.17 38.14 -8.86
CA ARG A 959 -3.37 38.70 -8.20
C ARG A 959 -4.42 39.15 -9.21
N ARG A 960 -4.01 39.73 -10.33
CA ARG A 960 -4.94 40.25 -11.35
C ARG A 960 -5.51 39.14 -12.22
N VAL A 961 -4.78 38.05 -12.49
CA VAL A 961 -5.31 36.87 -13.20
C VAL A 961 -6.45 36.23 -12.40
N ASP A 962 -6.27 36.11 -11.08
CA ASP A 962 -7.28 35.67 -10.10
C ASP A 962 -7.97 34.34 -10.49
N ARG A 963 -7.19 33.28 -10.63
CA ARG A 963 -7.67 31.91 -10.87
C ARG A 963 -7.01 30.92 -9.93
N SER A 964 -7.77 29.98 -9.36
CA SER A 964 -7.27 29.05 -8.34
C SER A 964 -6.12 28.16 -8.85
N ASN A 965 -6.10 27.84 -10.15
CA ASN A 965 -5.06 27.05 -10.81
C ASN A 965 -3.90 27.88 -11.37
N PHE A 966 -3.89 29.20 -11.20
CA PHE A 966 -2.80 30.08 -11.65
C PHE A 966 -2.01 30.60 -10.45
N GLY A 967 -0.71 30.33 -10.44
CA GLY A 967 0.20 30.60 -9.33
C GLY A 967 1.61 30.92 -9.82
N VAL A 968 2.61 30.73 -8.96
CA VAL A 968 4.00 31.10 -9.21
C VAL A 968 4.96 29.93 -9.02
N CYS A 969 6.03 29.96 -9.84
CA CYS A 969 7.31 29.37 -9.48
C CYS A 969 8.21 30.50 -8.93
N LEU A 970 8.72 30.35 -7.71
CA LEU A 970 9.67 31.32 -7.15
C LEU A 970 11.10 30.81 -7.32
N ASP A 971 11.93 31.57 -8.03
CA ASP A 971 13.33 31.24 -8.33
C ASP A 971 14.29 32.21 -7.60
N THR A 972 15.22 31.65 -6.82
CA THR A 972 16.21 32.42 -6.05
C THR A 972 17.19 33.21 -6.92
N PHE A 973 17.68 32.64 -8.03
CA PHE A 973 18.56 33.32 -8.97
C PHE A 973 17.83 34.45 -9.68
N ASN A 974 16.59 34.25 -10.13
CA ASN A 974 15.84 35.31 -10.80
C ASN A 974 15.51 36.46 -9.84
N ILE A 975 15.23 36.18 -8.58
CA ILE A 975 15.03 37.24 -7.58
C ILE A 975 16.35 37.94 -7.24
N ALA A 976 17.36 37.20 -6.75
CA ALA A 976 18.62 37.80 -6.33
C ALA A 976 19.41 38.42 -7.50
N GLY A 977 19.39 37.78 -8.67
CA GLY A 977 20.04 38.28 -9.89
C GLY A 977 19.38 39.53 -10.46
N ARG A 978 18.13 39.83 -10.09
CA ARG A 978 17.49 41.11 -10.46
C ARG A 978 17.88 42.24 -9.52
N VAL A 979 17.74 42.02 -8.21
CA VAL A 979 17.79 43.10 -7.22
C VAL A 979 19.15 43.25 -6.53
N TRP A 980 19.98 42.21 -6.55
CA TRP A 980 21.25 42.19 -5.84
C TRP A 980 22.45 41.97 -6.75
N GLY A 981 22.39 41.03 -7.69
CA GLY A 981 23.47 40.74 -8.64
C GLY A 981 23.46 41.62 -9.88
N ASP A 982 24.65 41.99 -10.35
CA ASP A 982 24.84 42.60 -11.67
C ASP A 982 26.12 42.06 -12.34
N PRO A 983 26.01 41.18 -13.36
CA PRO A 983 27.18 40.63 -14.04
C PRO A 983 27.96 41.66 -14.86
N ALA A 984 27.40 42.85 -15.14
CA ALA A 984 28.09 43.93 -15.84
C ALA A 984 28.79 44.92 -14.89
N ALA A 985 28.59 44.81 -13.58
CA ALA A 985 29.27 45.62 -12.59
C ALA A 985 30.66 45.06 -12.26
N VAL A 986 31.62 45.95 -11.95
CA VAL A 986 33.00 45.56 -11.61
C VAL A 986 33.06 44.74 -10.32
N ASP A 987 32.23 45.07 -9.34
CA ASP A 987 32.13 44.34 -8.08
C ASP A 987 31.08 43.20 -8.13
N GLY A 988 30.33 43.07 -9.21
CA GLY A 988 29.29 42.06 -9.40
C GLY A 988 27.96 42.37 -8.70
N LYS A 989 27.80 43.56 -8.12
CA LYS A 989 26.60 43.95 -7.38
C LYS A 989 25.79 45.03 -8.11
N ALA A 990 24.48 44.98 -7.94
CA ALA A 990 23.59 46.07 -8.31
C ALA A 990 23.78 47.26 -7.36
N VAL A 991 23.36 48.44 -7.81
CA VAL A 991 23.33 49.64 -6.96
C VAL A 991 22.33 49.43 -5.82
N ASP A 992 22.71 49.74 -4.59
CA ASP A 992 21.91 49.54 -3.37
C ASP A 992 21.45 48.09 -3.12
N ALA A 993 22.19 47.11 -3.64
CA ALA A 993 21.86 45.68 -3.64
C ALA A 993 21.30 45.13 -2.31
N ASP A 994 22.01 45.36 -1.20
CA ASP A 994 21.62 44.82 0.11
C ASP A 994 20.27 45.41 0.60
N ALA A 995 20.02 46.69 0.35
CA ALA A 995 18.78 47.37 0.72
C ALA A 995 17.59 46.95 -0.17
N GLU A 996 17.82 46.77 -1.47
CA GLU A 996 16.77 46.31 -2.39
C GLU A 996 16.37 44.85 -2.15
N LEU A 997 17.34 43.99 -1.85
CA LEU A 997 17.07 42.60 -1.47
C LEU A 997 16.23 42.54 -0.19
N ALA A 998 16.60 43.32 0.83
CA ALA A 998 15.84 43.37 2.09
C ALA A 998 14.39 43.82 1.86
N ARG A 999 14.17 44.86 1.05
CA ARG A 999 12.82 45.32 0.67
C ARG A 999 12.04 44.26 -0.13
N THR A 1000 12.73 43.52 -0.98
CA THR A 1000 12.13 42.45 -1.79
C THR A 1000 11.71 41.27 -0.93
N ILE A 1001 12.54 40.84 0.03
CA ILE A 1001 12.20 39.82 1.01
C ILE A 1001 11.01 40.28 1.87
N GLU A 1002 11.03 41.52 2.37
CA GLU A 1002 9.90 42.07 3.14
C GLU A 1002 8.59 42.04 2.33
N PHE A 1003 8.64 42.42 1.05
CA PHE A 1003 7.49 42.33 0.16
C PHE A 1003 6.99 40.89 0.01
N ILE A 1004 7.90 39.93 -0.23
CA ILE A 1004 7.55 38.51 -0.38
C ILE A 1004 6.78 38.05 0.86
N LEU A 1005 7.35 38.26 2.05
CA LEU A 1005 6.77 37.82 3.32
C LEU A 1005 5.41 38.46 3.64
N LYS A 1006 5.18 39.68 3.18
CA LYS A 1006 3.98 40.45 3.49
C LYS A 1006 2.85 40.22 2.49
N GLU A 1007 3.17 40.15 1.20
CA GLU A 1007 2.17 40.26 0.14
C GLU A 1007 1.92 38.92 -0.58
N VAL A 1008 2.90 38.02 -0.67
CA VAL A 1008 2.77 36.76 -1.45
C VAL A 1008 1.97 35.72 -0.65
N ASP A 1009 0.89 35.20 -1.25
CA ASP A 1009 0.14 34.08 -0.67
C ASP A 1009 0.83 32.76 -1.02
N VAL A 1010 1.32 32.07 0.02
CA VAL A 1010 1.99 30.76 -0.10
C VAL A 1010 1.13 29.71 -0.83
N LYS A 1011 -0.21 29.80 -0.77
CA LYS A 1011 -1.11 28.87 -1.49
C LYS A 1011 -1.00 28.98 -3.01
N LYS A 1012 -0.45 30.09 -3.51
CA LYS A 1012 -0.20 30.34 -4.92
C LYS A 1012 1.21 29.94 -5.35
N VAL A 1013 2.07 29.50 -4.43
CA VAL A 1013 3.41 29.02 -4.75
C VAL A 1013 3.32 27.52 -5.04
N PHE A 1014 3.46 27.13 -6.31
CA PHE A 1014 3.29 25.73 -6.71
C PHE A 1014 4.55 24.90 -6.51
N TYR A 1015 5.71 25.50 -6.78
CA TYR A 1015 7.01 25.03 -6.33
C TYR A 1015 8.03 26.15 -6.32
N ILE A 1016 9.22 25.87 -5.78
CA ILE A 1016 10.35 26.81 -5.77
C ILE A 1016 11.56 26.20 -6.48
N GLN A 1017 12.36 27.08 -7.09
CA GLN A 1017 13.64 26.76 -7.69
C GLN A 1017 14.75 27.47 -6.91
N VAL A 1018 15.78 26.72 -6.52
CA VAL A 1018 16.85 27.21 -5.65
C VAL A 1018 18.23 26.97 -6.27
N VAL A 1019 18.77 28.02 -6.87
CA VAL A 1019 20.08 28.02 -7.54
C VAL A 1019 20.78 29.36 -7.39
N ASP A 1020 22.08 29.36 -7.65
CA ASP A 1020 23.01 30.48 -7.51
C ASP A 1020 23.67 30.76 -8.86
N ALA A 1021 24.65 31.67 -8.90
CA ALA A 1021 25.44 31.93 -10.08
C ALA A 1021 26.87 32.41 -9.78
N GLU A 1022 27.73 32.21 -10.76
CA GLU A 1022 29.16 32.55 -10.72
C GLU A 1022 29.37 34.07 -10.72
N ARG A 1023 30.25 34.57 -9.84
CA ARG A 1023 30.74 35.95 -9.92
C ARG A 1023 31.67 36.11 -11.11
N MET A 1024 31.27 36.95 -12.07
CA MET A 1024 32.08 37.20 -13.26
C MET A 1024 33.44 37.80 -12.90
N ARG A 1025 34.52 37.24 -13.47
CA ARG A 1025 35.91 37.70 -13.23
C ARG A 1025 36.18 39.08 -13.81
N SER A 1026 35.50 39.40 -14.91
CA SER A 1026 35.46 40.72 -15.52
C SER A 1026 34.01 41.07 -15.88
N PRO A 1027 33.65 42.36 -15.94
CA PRO A 1027 32.31 42.78 -16.35
C PRO A 1027 31.83 42.11 -17.63
N LEU A 1028 30.61 41.56 -17.61
CA LEU A 1028 29.94 40.96 -18.76
C LEU A 1028 29.35 42.06 -19.66
N VAL A 1029 30.26 42.73 -20.37
CA VAL A 1029 30.00 43.81 -21.35
C VAL A 1029 30.69 43.47 -22.68
N GLU A 1030 30.60 44.36 -23.67
CA GLU A 1030 31.25 44.17 -24.98
C GLU A 1030 32.74 43.81 -24.83
N GLY A 1031 33.14 42.68 -25.42
CA GLY A 1031 34.48 42.10 -25.27
C GLY A 1031 34.60 40.94 -24.27
N HIS A 1032 33.59 40.70 -23.43
CA HIS A 1032 33.52 39.50 -22.56
C HIS A 1032 33.16 38.25 -23.37
N GLU A 1033 33.67 37.06 -22.99
CA GLU A 1033 33.44 35.79 -23.73
C GLU A 1033 31.97 35.40 -23.87
N PHE A 1034 31.15 35.70 -22.86
CA PHE A 1034 29.70 35.45 -22.85
C PHE A 1034 28.85 36.63 -23.34
N TYR A 1035 29.47 37.72 -23.80
CA TYR A 1035 28.71 38.86 -24.32
C TYR A 1035 28.06 38.52 -25.66
N VAL A 1036 26.78 38.84 -25.79
CA VAL A 1036 26.02 38.69 -27.03
C VAL A 1036 25.35 40.02 -27.33
N ALA A 1037 25.67 40.60 -28.49
CA ALA A 1037 25.14 41.89 -28.90
C ALA A 1037 23.60 41.87 -28.94
N GLY A 1038 22.96 42.87 -28.33
CA GLY A 1038 21.51 42.98 -28.25
C GLY A 1038 20.85 42.09 -27.18
N GLN A 1039 21.63 41.26 -26.46
CA GLN A 1039 21.14 40.42 -25.37
C GLN A 1039 21.47 41.04 -24.00
N PRO A 1040 20.54 41.09 -23.03
CA PRO A 1040 20.85 41.54 -21.68
C PRO A 1040 21.95 40.70 -21.02
N SER A 1041 22.90 41.34 -20.34
CA SER A 1041 24.01 40.64 -19.65
C SER A 1041 23.54 39.58 -18.65
N ARG A 1042 22.41 39.83 -17.96
CA ARG A 1042 21.77 38.85 -17.06
C ARG A 1042 21.28 37.59 -17.77
N MET A 1043 20.80 37.71 -19.02
CA MET A 1043 20.41 36.55 -19.83
C MET A 1043 21.64 35.73 -20.24
N SER A 1044 22.71 36.40 -20.68
CA SER A 1044 24.00 35.73 -20.97
C SER A 1044 24.55 35.02 -19.74
N TRP A 1045 24.47 35.67 -18.59
CA TRP A 1045 24.90 35.12 -17.31
C TRP A 1045 24.08 33.89 -16.92
N SER A 1046 22.75 33.98 -16.98
CA SER A 1046 21.84 32.86 -16.68
C SER A 1046 22.07 31.65 -17.59
N ARG A 1047 22.48 31.82 -18.84
CA ARG A 1047 22.67 30.70 -19.78
C ARG A 1047 24.01 29.99 -19.62
N ASN A 1048 25.02 30.68 -19.09
CA ASN A 1048 26.41 30.21 -19.13
C ASN A 1048 27.00 29.93 -17.74
N ALA A 1049 26.46 30.55 -16.70
CA ALA A 1049 27.18 30.67 -15.44
C ALA A 1049 26.30 30.63 -14.19
N ARG A 1050 25.14 29.95 -14.23
CA ARG A 1050 24.51 29.51 -12.97
C ARG A 1050 25.33 28.42 -12.32
N THR A 1051 25.19 28.30 -11.00
CA THR A 1051 25.76 27.25 -10.15
C THR A 1051 24.66 26.67 -9.27
N PHE A 1052 24.86 25.46 -8.74
CA PHE A 1052 24.02 25.05 -7.61
C PHE A 1052 24.37 25.90 -6.39
N MET A 1053 23.46 25.97 -5.41
CA MET A 1053 23.76 26.70 -4.17
C MET A 1053 24.96 26.10 -3.45
N TYR A 1054 25.71 26.95 -2.75
CA TYR A 1054 26.89 26.57 -1.95
C TYR A 1054 28.08 26.02 -2.73
N GLU A 1055 28.14 26.22 -4.05
CA GLU A 1055 29.31 25.92 -4.89
C GLU A 1055 30.28 27.13 -4.93
N GLU A 1056 30.76 27.58 -3.76
CA GLU A 1056 31.69 28.72 -3.65
C GLU A 1056 32.99 28.50 -4.45
N GLU A 1057 33.45 27.25 -4.52
CA GLU A 1057 34.60 26.84 -5.33
C GLU A 1057 34.37 27.01 -6.84
N ARG A 1058 33.12 27.10 -7.27
CA ARG A 1058 32.71 27.40 -8.65
C ARG A 1058 32.22 28.85 -8.80
N GLY A 1059 32.42 29.69 -7.80
CA GLY A 1059 32.16 31.12 -7.83
C GLY A 1059 30.73 31.53 -7.44
N ALA A 1060 29.92 30.64 -6.87
CA ALA A 1060 28.62 30.97 -6.30
C ALA A 1060 28.77 32.13 -5.30
N TYR A 1061 27.95 33.19 -5.42
CA TYR A 1061 28.10 34.40 -4.60
C TYR A 1061 26.80 35.17 -4.31
N LEU A 1062 25.68 34.81 -4.94
CA LEU A 1062 24.42 35.50 -4.68
C LEU A 1062 23.90 35.15 -3.27
N PRO A 1063 23.15 36.04 -2.61
CA PRO A 1063 22.53 35.80 -1.31
C PRO A 1063 21.26 34.93 -1.43
N VAL A 1064 21.37 33.79 -2.11
CA VAL A 1064 20.23 32.92 -2.44
C VAL A 1064 19.72 32.12 -1.25
N GLU A 1065 20.54 31.90 -0.22
CA GLU A 1065 20.07 31.32 1.05
C GLU A 1065 19.08 32.26 1.76
N ASP A 1066 19.33 33.57 1.77
CA ASP A 1066 18.42 34.53 2.41
C ASP A 1066 17.05 34.54 1.72
N VAL A 1067 17.06 34.43 0.38
CA VAL A 1067 15.84 34.30 -0.43
C VAL A 1067 15.15 32.95 -0.18
N ALA A 1068 15.90 31.85 -0.14
CA ALA A 1068 15.36 30.52 0.15
C ALA A 1068 14.73 30.45 1.56
N ARG A 1069 15.36 31.06 2.58
CA ARG A 1069 14.80 31.21 3.93
C ARG A 1069 13.50 32.02 3.91
N ALA A 1070 13.43 33.08 3.13
CA ALA A 1070 12.20 33.85 2.97
C ALA A 1070 11.05 32.99 2.42
N PHE A 1071 11.33 32.07 1.48
CA PHE A 1071 10.31 31.14 0.97
C PHE A 1071 9.93 30.07 2.00
N ILE A 1072 10.92 29.43 2.61
CA ILE A 1072 10.73 28.23 3.43
C ILE A 1072 10.31 28.60 4.86
N GLU A 1073 11.13 29.38 5.57
CA GLU A 1073 10.90 29.72 6.98
C GLU A 1073 9.93 30.90 7.11
N GLY A 1074 10.02 31.87 6.20
CA GLY A 1074 9.23 33.09 6.24
C GLY A 1074 7.80 32.92 5.72
N LEU A 1075 7.64 32.56 4.44
CA LEU A 1075 6.33 32.29 3.84
C LEU A 1075 5.69 30.98 4.32
N GLY A 1076 6.50 30.06 4.84
CA GLY A 1076 6.04 28.73 5.24
C GLY A 1076 5.73 27.80 4.07
N TYR A 1077 6.38 28.00 2.91
CA TYR A 1077 6.24 27.09 1.77
C TYR A 1077 6.65 25.67 2.16
N LYS A 1078 5.90 24.67 1.65
CA LYS A 1078 6.21 23.25 1.77
C LYS A 1078 5.89 22.57 0.43
N GLY A 1079 6.80 21.72 -0.06
CA GLY A 1079 6.63 21.01 -1.32
C GLY A 1079 7.97 20.67 -1.97
N PHE A 1080 7.99 20.58 -3.30
CA PHE A 1080 9.21 20.36 -4.06
C PHE A 1080 10.12 21.60 -4.05
N VAL A 1081 11.42 21.34 -3.93
CA VAL A 1081 12.49 22.33 -3.99
C VAL A 1081 13.42 21.89 -5.12
N SER A 1082 13.34 22.58 -6.26
CA SER A 1082 14.01 22.16 -7.48
C SER A 1082 15.37 22.83 -7.68
N MET A 1083 16.36 22.05 -8.10
CA MET A 1083 17.73 22.48 -8.39
C MET A 1083 17.87 22.79 -9.89
N GLU A 1084 17.45 23.99 -10.32
CA GLU A 1084 17.43 24.39 -11.73
C GLU A 1084 18.74 25.06 -12.22
N LEU A 1085 19.67 24.25 -12.70
CA LEU A 1085 20.94 24.73 -13.26
C LEU A 1085 20.83 25.05 -14.77
N PHE A 1086 21.26 26.26 -15.15
CA PHE A 1086 21.62 26.65 -16.52
C PHE A 1086 23.09 27.08 -16.59
N SER A 1087 23.96 26.19 -17.09
CA SER A 1087 25.40 26.42 -17.14
C SER A 1087 26.00 25.91 -18.43
N ARG A 1088 27.12 26.52 -18.84
CA ARG A 1088 27.93 26.06 -19.98
C ARG A 1088 28.33 24.58 -19.86
N THR A 1089 28.48 24.07 -18.63
CA THR A 1089 28.87 22.67 -18.37
C THR A 1089 27.81 21.66 -18.82
N MET A 1090 26.55 22.07 -19.02
CA MET A 1090 25.50 21.19 -19.58
C MET A 1090 25.79 20.76 -21.02
N SER A 1091 26.61 21.53 -21.74
CA SER A 1091 26.96 21.30 -23.14
C SER A 1091 28.27 20.52 -23.31
N GLU A 1092 28.89 20.08 -22.21
CA GLU A 1092 30.08 19.22 -22.27
C GLU A 1092 29.73 17.83 -22.81
N GLU A 1093 30.57 17.25 -23.66
CA GLU A 1093 30.30 15.93 -24.30
C GLU A 1093 30.55 14.73 -23.37
N GLY A 1094 30.99 14.97 -22.13
CA GLY A 1094 31.33 13.92 -21.18
C GLY A 1094 30.12 13.09 -20.77
N LYS A 1095 30.20 11.76 -20.93
CA LYS A 1095 29.11 10.83 -20.51
C LYS A 1095 28.77 10.91 -19.02
N GLU A 1096 29.69 11.44 -18.20
CA GLU A 1096 29.55 11.59 -16.76
C GLU A 1096 28.78 12.84 -16.34
N VAL A 1097 28.51 13.79 -17.24
CA VAL A 1097 27.85 15.07 -16.90
C VAL A 1097 26.51 14.87 -16.17
N PRO A 1098 25.58 13.98 -16.59
CA PRO A 1098 24.34 13.76 -15.86
C PRO A 1098 24.57 13.26 -14.43
N ALA A 1099 25.53 12.36 -14.23
CA ALA A 1099 25.86 11.82 -12.91
C ALA A 1099 26.53 12.87 -12.03
N GLU A 1100 27.47 13.65 -12.59
CA GLU A 1100 28.13 14.75 -11.88
C GLU A 1100 27.13 15.81 -11.45
N HIS A 1101 26.27 16.27 -12.36
CA HIS A 1101 25.27 17.30 -12.06
C HIS A 1101 24.21 16.81 -11.07
N ALA A 1102 23.75 15.55 -11.17
CA ALA A 1102 22.85 14.97 -10.17
C ALA A 1102 23.51 14.96 -8.78
N ARG A 1103 24.78 14.55 -8.69
CA ARG A 1103 25.55 14.56 -7.44
C ARG A 1103 25.72 15.97 -6.89
N ARG A 1104 26.06 16.95 -7.74
CA ARG A 1104 26.23 18.36 -7.33
C ARG A 1104 24.90 18.93 -6.80
N GLY A 1105 23.81 18.74 -7.54
CA GLY A 1105 22.48 19.20 -7.14
C GLY A 1105 22.01 18.58 -5.82
N ILE A 1106 22.15 17.27 -5.63
CA ILE A 1106 21.73 16.64 -4.36
C ILE A 1106 22.63 17.04 -3.19
N THR A 1107 23.92 17.31 -3.44
CA THR A 1107 24.82 17.84 -2.40
C THR A 1107 24.38 19.25 -1.97
N ALA A 1108 23.99 20.10 -2.92
CA ALA A 1108 23.44 21.42 -2.61
C ALA A 1108 22.13 21.32 -1.82
N TRP A 1109 21.24 20.40 -2.21
CA TRP A 1109 20.04 20.07 -1.43
C TRP A 1109 20.36 19.66 0.01
N GLN A 1110 21.28 18.72 0.21
CA GLN A 1110 21.66 18.22 1.54
C GLN A 1110 22.23 19.33 2.43
N LYS A 1111 23.05 20.23 1.87
CA LYS A 1111 23.54 21.41 2.58
C LYS A 1111 22.41 22.37 2.94
N LEU A 1112 21.47 22.63 2.03
CA LEU A 1112 20.29 23.46 2.33
C LEU A 1112 19.45 22.83 3.45
N GLN A 1113 19.21 21.52 3.34
CA GLN A 1113 18.48 20.73 4.32
C GLN A 1113 19.12 20.84 5.71
N GLU A 1114 20.44 20.72 5.80
CA GLU A 1114 21.20 20.90 7.05
C GLU A 1114 21.09 22.33 7.59
N ARG A 1115 21.34 23.34 6.74
CA ARG A 1115 21.39 24.75 7.15
C ARG A 1115 20.06 25.34 7.57
N LEU A 1116 18.94 24.83 7.02
CA LEU A 1116 17.58 25.25 7.37
C LEU A 1116 16.87 24.22 8.26
N GLN A 1117 17.57 23.16 8.69
CA GLN A 1117 17.03 22.09 9.54
C GLN A 1117 15.73 21.47 8.97
N LEU A 1118 15.69 21.31 7.65
CA LEU A 1118 14.54 20.77 6.94
C LEU A 1118 14.45 19.26 7.19
N GLN A 1119 13.39 18.81 7.85
CA GLN A 1119 13.18 17.39 8.20
C GLN A 1119 12.55 16.60 7.06
#